data_AF-A0A7X7QL36-F1
#
_entry.id   AF-A0A7X7QL36-F1
#
_cell.length_a   1.000
_cell.length_b   1.000
_cell.length_c   1.000
_cell.angle_alpha   90.00
_cell.angle_beta   90.00
_cell.angle_gamma   90.00
#
_symmetry.space_group_name_H-M   'P 1'
#
loop_
_entity.id
_entity.type
_entity.pdbx_description
1 polymer ?
#
loop_
_entity_poly.entity_id
_entity_poly.type
_entity_poly.pdbx_seq_one_letter_code
_entity_poly.pdbx_strand_id
1 'polypeptide(L)'
;MVLFDHALTMRRAILGLLLCGGCIVGTAAAGELFAEARIAAAGAGQWTFALSDGGRPPLDPATVGTRQYLSSGNRADTYPEAGATTLRFRVRSEAAALAGMLACLEVRVNGRPLTVSDLLNRPPRFTLRNGTVVETARKDSQFLVYHAPDFSRLPEDYKYLPIGLPDQDPFVYEFGISAHVVTGANVVEIRNTRSPDAATALVVVEGRVDELSEDERLLEPSRQQSELAARYRAAAARLEARMPTLPDSPRMQDLLGDMRMASWGSANSSPMTEYDRPEEARANARRIRDDGATVAIVRGRHFRLDHLDETARLMAFYKLTADACREAGLLPFAHLDFTLFWQPGYAIVSQHPDWPQVALGDGTPHHWCCTNNPSFREAHIRYVEEICRQGMVGFMLDEINFAHVGKYYCGCRHCREGFEEATGFRFPEHDAADIIGNSREPLWRLWLEWQHTSITEFKSELVQRLRKVNPDAVVLTYSTNIYGPARTGNTFEEGRVCFSGTEGTNRVYGQFANQYATHRIADGFSRRWGKPAWAQYPVADDAEKAWASAFFAAVVNNKPWGWRSHSEGEALRDTLAWPHLAECMAFAEPVANLAVLLGTPNRWGPPLEASVHQAEVFGLCQAMGLRGVQFDPVPGLHLEPGRLDAFSAALIGYSPAMPLATVDLVHDWVQRGGTAVVTGLAGRYDRFGFALGEYSLIRRAGLRGVHRRDPMVFNRYQGKPEGLRAQVIDLAAGVMPELPRQVAVPPTYR
;
A
#
# COMPACT_ATOMS: atom_id res chain seq x y z
N MET A 1 -7.26 45.33 -21.75
CA MET A 1 -7.95 45.66 -23.00
C MET A 1 -9.44 45.41 -22.77
N VAL A 2 -10.16 46.49 -22.42
CA VAL A 2 -11.61 46.75 -22.50
C VAL A 2 -12.57 45.73 -21.86
N LEU A 3 -13.50 46.05 -20.96
CA LEU A 3 -13.93 47.22 -20.15
C LEU A 3 -15.04 46.64 -19.22
N PHE A 4 -15.08 47.08 -17.94
CA PHE A 4 -16.25 47.57 -17.16
C PHE A 4 -17.62 46.83 -17.25
N ASP A 5 -18.45 46.71 -16.21
CA ASP A 5 -18.81 47.77 -15.26
C ASP A 5 -19.59 47.27 -14.00
N HIS A 6 -19.53 48.14 -13.00
CA HIS A 6 -20.19 48.32 -11.69
C HIS A 6 -21.55 47.64 -11.40
N ALA A 7 -21.77 47.04 -10.21
CA ALA A 7 -21.95 47.67 -8.88
C ALA A 7 -23.08 48.73 -8.91
N LEU A 8 -24.21 48.63 -8.20
CA LEU A 8 -24.45 48.78 -6.74
C LEU A 8 -25.98 49.10 -6.72
N THR A 9 -26.86 48.67 -5.80
CA THR A 9 -27.13 49.34 -4.51
C THR A 9 -28.49 48.84 -3.96
N MET A 10 -28.47 48.35 -2.71
CA MET A 10 -29.43 48.52 -1.59
C MET A 10 -30.96 48.24 -1.63
N ARG A 11 -31.36 47.57 -0.51
CA ARG A 11 -32.49 47.81 0.43
C ARG A 11 -33.89 47.34 -0.01
N ARG A 12 -34.47 46.31 0.64
CA ARG A 12 -35.12 46.21 1.97
C ARG A 12 -36.65 46.40 1.88
N ALA A 13 -37.34 45.30 2.21
CA ALA A 13 -38.55 45.17 3.05
C ALA A 13 -39.87 45.85 2.62
N ILE A 14 -40.95 45.05 2.66
CA ILE A 14 -42.30 45.31 3.26
C ILE A 14 -43.24 44.22 2.69
N LEU A 15 -43.69 43.24 3.49
CA LEU A 15 -44.91 43.23 4.35
C LEU A 15 -46.19 42.92 3.56
N GLY A 16 -46.98 41.93 3.97
CA GLY A 16 -48.37 41.79 3.50
C GLY A 16 -48.98 40.39 3.62
N LEU A 17 -49.59 40.13 4.77
CA LEU A 17 -50.37 38.95 5.15
C LEU A 17 -51.74 38.84 4.43
N LEU A 18 -52.26 37.60 4.45
CA LEU A 18 -53.69 37.19 4.57
C LEU A 18 -54.62 37.29 3.35
N LEU A 19 -55.32 36.17 3.08
CA LEU A 19 -56.80 35.99 3.07
C LEU A 19 -57.09 34.53 2.60
N CYS A 20 -57.67 33.66 3.45
CA CYS A 20 -59.10 33.26 3.48
C CYS A 20 -59.64 32.89 2.08
N GLY A 21 -60.22 31.73 1.77
CA GLY A 21 -61.01 30.78 2.56
C GLY A 21 -62.37 30.55 1.87
N GLY A 22 -62.64 29.31 1.41
CA GLY A 22 -63.95 28.81 0.96
C GLY A 22 -64.40 29.20 -0.46
N CYS A 23 -65.22 28.45 -1.21
CA CYS A 23 -65.87 27.14 -1.03
C CYS A 23 -66.70 26.85 -2.32
N ILE A 24 -67.02 25.57 -2.60
CA ILE A 24 -68.24 25.06 -3.31
C ILE A 24 -68.26 25.18 -4.87
N VAL A 25 -68.72 24.25 -5.75
CA VAL A 25 -69.28 22.87 -5.75
C VAL A 25 -69.30 22.29 -7.20
N GLY A 26 -69.13 20.96 -7.34
CA GLY A 26 -69.83 20.04 -8.29
C GLY A 26 -69.19 19.74 -9.65
N THR A 27 -69.21 18.52 -10.23
CA THR A 27 -69.71 17.18 -9.88
C THR A 27 -69.21 16.18 -10.95
N ALA A 28 -68.81 14.96 -10.54
CA ALA A 28 -68.82 13.64 -11.23
C ALA A 28 -68.14 13.47 -12.62
N ALA A 29 -67.39 12.42 -13.00
CA ALA A 29 -67.14 11.08 -12.48
C ALA A 29 -65.85 10.50 -13.12
N ALA A 30 -65.06 9.73 -12.37
CA ALA A 30 -64.29 8.57 -12.86
C ALA A 30 -63.70 7.84 -11.65
N GLY A 31 -63.89 6.52 -11.59
CA GLY A 31 -63.69 5.68 -10.43
C GLY A 31 -62.23 5.43 -10.04
N GLU A 32 -62.14 5.00 -8.78
CA GLU A 32 -61.05 4.40 -8.02
C GLU A 32 -59.88 3.80 -8.81
N LEU A 33 -58.67 4.22 -8.42
CA LEU A 33 -57.48 3.37 -8.29
C LEU A 33 -56.50 4.14 -7.40
N PHE A 34 -56.26 3.66 -6.18
CA PHE A 34 -54.96 3.59 -5.48
C PHE A 34 -55.23 3.21 -4.02
N ALA A 35 -55.01 1.94 -3.70
CA ALA A 35 -54.92 1.45 -2.33
C ALA A 35 -53.57 1.91 -1.74
N GLU A 36 -53.63 2.60 -0.61
CA GLU A 36 -52.47 3.00 0.20
C GLU A 36 -51.59 1.78 0.53
N ALA A 37 -50.33 1.78 0.09
CA ALA A 37 -49.32 0.89 0.62
C ALA A 37 -48.91 1.38 2.03
N ARG A 38 -49.52 0.80 3.07
CA ARG A 38 -49.05 0.97 4.45
C ARG A 38 -47.83 0.07 4.68
N ILE A 39 -46.66 0.67 4.83
CA ILE A 39 -45.43 -0.04 5.23
C ILE A 39 -45.22 0.23 6.73
N ALA A 40 -45.20 -0.84 7.52
CA ALA A 40 -45.03 -0.76 8.96
C ALA A 40 -43.59 -0.41 9.34
N ALA A 41 -43.42 0.61 10.18
CA ALA A 41 -42.14 0.96 10.79
C ALA A 41 -41.89 0.09 12.03
N ALA A 42 -40.75 -0.60 12.08
CA ALA A 42 -40.22 -1.17 13.31
C ALA A 42 -38.79 -0.62 13.52
N GLY A 43 -38.61 0.24 14.53
CA GLY A 43 -37.30 0.65 15.04
C GLY A 43 -36.87 2.08 14.72
N ALA A 44 -37.12 2.99 15.67
CA ALA A 44 -36.47 4.28 15.95
C ALA A 44 -35.75 5.07 14.83
N GLY A 45 -36.53 5.68 13.93
CA GLY A 45 -36.17 6.85 13.12
C GLY A 45 -37.38 7.28 12.28
N GLN A 46 -37.76 8.56 12.28
CA GLN A 46 -38.90 9.02 11.44
C GLN A 46 -38.47 9.06 9.96
N TRP A 47 -38.71 7.96 9.24
CA TRP A 47 -38.53 7.86 7.79
C TRP A 47 -39.84 8.09 7.06
N THR A 48 -39.83 8.92 6.01
CA THR A 48 -41.00 9.15 5.15
C THR A 48 -40.67 8.77 3.71
N PHE A 49 -41.50 7.93 3.09
CA PHE A 49 -41.40 7.58 1.68
C PHE A 49 -42.39 8.42 0.88
N ALA A 50 -41.93 9.12 -0.16
CA ALA A 50 -42.78 9.93 -1.02
C ALA A 50 -42.71 9.43 -2.48
N LEU A 51 -43.87 9.20 -3.08
CA LEU A 51 -44.04 9.07 -4.52
C LEU A 51 -44.45 10.46 -5.03
N SER A 52 -43.68 11.05 -5.94
CA SER A 52 -43.98 12.41 -6.42
C SER A 52 -44.78 12.36 -7.72
N ASP A 53 -46.05 12.72 -7.65
CA ASP A 53 -46.82 13.29 -8.73
C ASP A 53 -47.04 14.80 -8.52
N GLY A 54 -46.67 15.59 -9.53
CA GLY A 54 -47.21 16.91 -9.84
C GLY A 54 -47.21 18.02 -8.77
N GLY A 55 -46.19 18.88 -8.80
CA GLY A 55 -46.41 20.33 -8.63
C GLY A 55 -45.93 20.97 -7.32
N ARG A 56 -44.64 21.32 -7.25
CA ARG A 56 -44.09 22.55 -6.60
C ARG A 56 -42.63 22.76 -7.03
N PRO A 57 -42.15 24.03 -7.10
CA PRO A 57 -40.92 24.37 -7.81
C PRO A 57 -39.65 23.98 -7.05
N PRO A 58 -38.51 23.79 -7.76
CA PRO A 58 -37.23 23.46 -7.15
C PRO A 58 -36.70 24.61 -6.29
N LEU A 59 -36.11 24.26 -5.15
CA LEU A 59 -35.30 25.16 -4.32
C LEU A 59 -33.97 25.49 -5.04
N ASP A 60 -33.53 26.73 -4.83
CA ASP A 60 -32.39 27.45 -5.45
C ASP A 60 -31.03 26.69 -5.34
N PRO A 61 -30.26 26.53 -6.44
CA PRO A 61 -29.00 25.80 -6.42
C PRO A 61 -27.85 26.69 -5.93
N ALA A 62 -27.61 26.71 -4.62
CA ALA A 62 -26.44 27.35 -4.05
C ALA A 62 -25.31 26.34 -3.77
N THR A 63 -24.16 26.59 -4.42
CA THR A 63 -22.82 26.02 -4.20
C THR A 63 -22.54 24.63 -4.78
N VAL A 64 -22.51 24.56 -6.11
CA VAL A 64 -21.69 23.58 -6.85
C VAL A 64 -20.22 23.94 -6.64
N GLY A 65 -19.59 23.30 -5.67
CA GLY A 65 -18.16 23.08 -5.63
C GLY A 65 -17.86 21.70 -6.19
N THR A 66 -17.51 21.62 -7.48
CA THR A 66 -16.92 20.43 -8.08
C THR A 66 -15.62 20.08 -7.35
N ARG A 67 -15.64 19.07 -6.49
CA ARG A 67 -14.44 18.31 -6.14
C ARG A 67 -14.66 16.85 -6.53
N GLN A 68 -14.16 16.52 -7.72
CA GLN A 68 -13.83 15.15 -8.12
C GLN A 68 -12.93 14.55 -7.02
N TYR A 69 -13.44 13.57 -6.30
CA TYR A 69 -12.61 12.53 -5.74
C TYR A 69 -12.85 11.28 -6.57
N LEU A 70 -11.78 10.82 -7.21
CA LEU A 70 -11.69 9.54 -7.90
C LEU A 70 -11.95 8.42 -6.90
N SER A 71 -13.20 8.00 -6.77
CA SER A 71 -13.58 6.70 -6.22
C SER A 71 -14.21 5.86 -7.33
N SER A 72 -13.47 5.64 -8.41
CA SER A 72 -13.75 4.54 -9.33
C SER A 72 -13.18 3.26 -8.74
N GLY A 73 -13.90 2.67 -7.78
CA GLY A 73 -13.62 1.35 -7.24
C GLY A 73 -14.93 0.57 -7.18
N ASN A 74 -14.97 -0.64 -7.74
CA ASN A 74 -16.09 -1.56 -7.59
C ASN A 74 -16.39 -1.73 -6.09
N ARG A 75 -17.63 -1.44 -5.70
CA ARG A 75 -18.08 -1.24 -4.33
C ARG A 75 -18.56 -2.53 -3.65
N ALA A 76 -17.95 -3.67 -3.99
CA ALA A 76 -17.97 -4.85 -3.12
C ALA A 76 -17.32 -4.56 -1.74
N ASP A 77 -16.66 -3.41 -1.63
CA ASP A 77 -15.90 -2.92 -0.48
C ASP A 77 -16.66 -2.02 0.50
N THR A 78 -17.96 -1.78 0.33
CA THR A 78 -18.77 -1.31 1.46
C THR A 78 -19.42 -2.50 2.10
N TYR A 79 -18.67 -3.16 2.97
CA TYR A 79 -19.29 -3.88 4.07
C TYR A 79 -19.87 -2.83 5.02
N PRO A 80 -21.21 -2.69 5.11
CA PRO A 80 -21.86 -1.68 5.95
C PRO A 80 -21.23 -1.58 7.35
N GLU A 81 -20.74 -0.39 7.75
CA GLU A 81 -20.27 -0.17 9.12
C GLU A 81 -21.37 -0.57 10.13
N ALA A 82 -21.04 -0.94 11.37
CA ALA A 82 -22.09 -1.10 12.38
C ALA A 82 -22.88 0.23 12.47
N GLY A 83 -24.21 0.18 12.29
CA GLY A 83 -25.04 1.38 12.11
C GLY A 83 -25.17 1.88 10.66
N ALA A 84 -24.69 1.13 9.67
CA ALA A 84 -24.91 1.47 8.28
C ALA A 84 -26.34 1.15 7.85
N THR A 85 -27.00 2.20 7.39
CA THR A 85 -28.35 2.16 6.85
C THR A 85 -28.37 1.67 5.41
N THR A 86 -29.17 0.65 5.13
CA THR A 86 -29.43 0.14 3.77
C THR A 86 -30.88 0.36 3.37
N LEU A 87 -31.12 0.68 2.10
CA LEU A 87 -32.44 0.77 1.50
C LEU A 87 -32.62 -0.40 0.54
N ARG A 88 -33.63 -1.23 0.77
CA ARG A 88 -33.97 -2.36 -0.11
C ARG A 88 -35.42 -2.28 -0.56
N PHE A 89 -35.66 -2.58 -1.83
CA PHE A 89 -37.01 -2.71 -2.39
C PHE A 89 -37.00 -3.56 -3.66
N ARG A 90 -38.16 -4.05 -4.07
CA ARG A 90 -38.36 -4.65 -5.40
C ARG A 90 -39.04 -3.64 -6.32
N VAL A 91 -38.60 -3.58 -7.57
CA VAL A 91 -39.19 -2.67 -8.58
C VAL A 91 -39.26 -3.31 -9.96
N ARG A 92 -40.40 -3.08 -10.62
CA ARG A 92 -40.62 -3.40 -12.04
C ARG A 92 -41.34 -2.25 -12.72
N SER A 93 -41.32 -2.24 -14.05
CA SER A 93 -42.21 -1.40 -14.85
C SER A 93 -43.40 -2.24 -15.31
N GLU A 94 -44.61 -1.72 -15.10
CA GLU A 94 -45.86 -2.39 -15.47
C GLU A 94 -45.91 -2.71 -16.96
N ALA A 95 -46.13 -3.99 -17.29
CA ALA A 95 -46.27 -4.46 -18.67
C ALA A 95 -47.06 -5.78 -18.70
N ALA A 96 -47.89 -5.97 -19.72
CA ALA A 96 -48.69 -7.20 -19.87
C ALA A 96 -47.86 -8.48 -20.07
N ALA A 97 -46.60 -8.34 -20.47
CA ALA A 97 -45.65 -9.44 -20.68
C ALA A 97 -44.21 -8.93 -20.54
N LEU A 98 -43.25 -9.86 -20.45
CA LEU A 98 -41.83 -9.55 -20.41
C LEU A 98 -41.36 -8.83 -21.69
N ALA A 99 -41.11 -7.53 -21.61
CA ALA A 99 -40.88 -6.67 -22.79
C ALA A 99 -39.48 -6.02 -22.85
N GLY A 100 -38.53 -6.50 -22.05
CA GLY A 100 -37.16 -5.97 -21.99
C GLY A 100 -36.94 -5.05 -20.80
N MET A 101 -36.11 -4.02 -20.98
CA MET A 101 -35.61 -3.20 -19.88
C MET A 101 -35.46 -1.73 -20.28
N LEU A 102 -35.67 -0.81 -19.34
CA LEU A 102 -35.50 0.62 -19.55
C LEU A 102 -34.90 1.32 -18.33
N ALA A 103 -33.99 2.26 -18.58
CA ALA A 103 -33.44 3.13 -17.54
C ALA A 103 -34.45 4.24 -17.21
N CYS A 104 -35.25 4.03 -16.16
CA CYS A 104 -36.31 4.95 -15.75
C CYS A 104 -36.47 5.13 -14.23
N LEU A 105 -35.71 4.41 -13.41
CA LEU A 105 -35.75 4.54 -11.96
C LEU A 105 -34.68 5.54 -11.48
N GLU A 106 -35.09 6.57 -10.74
CA GLU A 106 -34.19 7.42 -9.96
C GLU A 106 -34.59 7.31 -8.49
N VAL A 107 -33.61 7.12 -7.62
CA VAL A 107 -33.82 7.05 -6.16
C VAL A 107 -33.08 8.22 -5.54
N ARG A 108 -33.71 8.94 -4.61
CA ARG A 108 -33.08 10.04 -3.87
C ARG A 108 -33.22 9.83 -2.38
N VAL A 109 -32.20 10.23 -1.64
CA VAL A 109 -32.24 10.33 -0.17
C VAL A 109 -31.95 11.78 0.21
N ASN A 110 -32.87 12.41 0.93
CA ASN A 110 -32.80 13.83 1.31
C ASN A 110 -32.51 14.75 0.11
N GLY A 111 -33.19 14.50 -1.02
CA GLY A 111 -33.07 15.26 -2.27
C GLY A 111 -31.86 14.93 -3.13
N ARG A 112 -30.90 14.13 -2.64
CA ARG A 112 -29.69 13.72 -3.37
C ARG A 112 -29.91 12.41 -4.13
N PRO A 113 -29.63 12.35 -5.45
CA PRO A 113 -29.77 11.11 -6.21
C PRO A 113 -28.72 10.08 -5.79
N LEU A 114 -29.19 8.86 -5.59
CA LEU A 114 -28.34 7.68 -5.47
C LEU A 114 -27.77 7.33 -6.85
N THR A 115 -26.53 6.85 -6.84
CA THR A 115 -25.77 6.54 -8.06
C THR A 115 -25.52 5.04 -8.20
N VAL A 116 -24.97 4.58 -9.34
CA VAL A 116 -24.49 3.18 -9.49
C VAL A 116 -23.50 2.84 -8.42
N SER A 117 -22.72 3.84 -8.00
CA SER A 117 -21.85 3.65 -6.86
C SER A 117 -22.67 3.23 -5.63
N ASP A 118 -23.84 3.77 -5.31
CA ASP A 118 -24.57 3.45 -4.06
C ASP A 118 -25.22 2.06 -4.02
N LEU A 119 -25.15 1.30 -5.10
CA LEU A 119 -25.85 0.04 -5.28
C LEU A 119 -25.01 -1.15 -4.79
N LEU A 120 -25.60 -2.00 -3.94
CA LEU A 120 -24.90 -3.07 -3.21
C LEU A 120 -25.02 -4.44 -3.89
N ASN A 121 -26.12 -4.71 -4.57
CA ASN A 121 -26.48 -6.07 -5.00
C ASN A 121 -26.27 -6.34 -6.50
N ARG A 122 -25.65 -5.42 -7.25
CA ARG A 122 -25.35 -5.64 -8.67
C ARG A 122 -24.16 -4.78 -9.15
N PRO A 123 -23.34 -5.32 -10.09
CA PRO A 123 -22.19 -4.59 -10.64
C PRO A 123 -22.62 -3.44 -11.57
N PRO A 124 -21.73 -2.49 -11.90
CA PRO A 124 -22.03 -1.40 -12.85
C PRO A 124 -22.42 -1.89 -14.24
N ARG A 125 -21.92 -3.07 -14.64
CA ARG A 125 -22.24 -3.76 -15.89
C ARG A 125 -22.44 -5.24 -15.63
N PHE A 126 -23.41 -5.86 -16.30
CA PHE A 126 -23.63 -7.30 -16.24
C PHE A 126 -23.99 -7.86 -17.61
N THR A 127 -23.80 -9.17 -17.78
CA THR A 127 -24.02 -9.88 -19.03
C THR A 127 -25.41 -10.50 -19.04
N LEU A 128 -26.13 -10.41 -20.15
CA LEU A 128 -27.40 -11.09 -20.37
C LEU A 128 -27.18 -12.46 -20.99
N ARG A 129 -28.17 -13.36 -20.90
CA ARG A 129 -28.11 -14.70 -21.49
C ARG A 129 -27.82 -14.72 -23.00
N ASN A 130 -28.26 -13.71 -23.74
CA ASN A 130 -27.93 -13.55 -25.15
C ASN A 130 -26.50 -13.03 -25.43
N GLY A 131 -25.65 -12.91 -24.41
CA GLY A 131 -24.27 -12.41 -24.51
C GLY A 131 -24.13 -10.88 -24.50
N THR A 132 -25.22 -10.12 -24.45
CA THR A 132 -25.17 -8.65 -24.43
C THR A 132 -24.71 -8.15 -23.06
N VAL A 133 -23.71 -7.27 -23.03
CA VAL A 133 -23.31 -6.56 -21.80
C VAL A 133 -24.11 -5.27 -21.69
N VAL A 134 -24.79 -5.06 -20.56
CA VAL A 134 -25.61 -3.86 -20.30
C VAL A 134 -25.11 -3.10 -19.09
N GLU A 135 -25.35 -1.78 -19.08
CA GLU A 135 -25.08 -0.91 -17.93
C GLU A 135 -26.27 -0.90 -16.97
N THR A 136 -25.96 -0.97 -15.67
CA THR A 136 -26.97 -1.01 -14.61
C THR A 136 -27.74 0.30 -14.46
N ALA A 137 -27.13 1.43 -14.80
CA ALA A 137 -27.81 2.73 -14.87
C ALA A 137 -27.27 3.59 -16.01
N ARG A 138 -28.13 4.46 -16.55
CA ARG A 138 -27.72 5.55 -17.44
C ARG A 138 -27.37 6.79 -16.61
N LYS A 139 -26.37 7.55 -17.07
CA LYS A 139 -25.90 8.80 -16.42
C LYS A 139 -25.64 8.62 -14.91
N ASP A 140 -25.19 7.42 -14.55
CA ASP A 140 -24.86 7.02 -13.18
C ASP A 140 -26.01 7.02 -12.16
N SER A 141 -27.23 7.48 -12.48
CA SER A 141 -28.32 7.67 -11.49
C SER A 141 -29.71 7.25 -11.99
N GLN A 142 -29.83 6.80 -13.25
CA GLN A 142 -31.07 6.31 -13.85
C GLN A 142 -31.02 4.80 -14.06
N PHE A 143 -31.50 4.05 -13.08
CA PHE A 143 -31.37 2.59 -13.01
C PHE A 143 -32.30 1.85 -13.96
N LEU A 144 -31.80 0.71 -14.44
CA LEU A 144 -32.43 -0.15 -15.45
C LEU A 144 -33.53 -1.06 -14.85
N VAL A 145 -34.78 -0.78 -15.16
CA VAL A 145 -35.94 -1.56 -14.65
C VAL A 145 -36.45 -2.50 -15.74
N TYR A 146 -36.82 -3.72 -15.35
CA TYR A 146 -37.44 -4.70 -16.25
C TYR A 146 -38.94 -4.43 -16.42
N HIS A 147 -39.42 -4.56 -17.65
CA HIS A 147 -40.85 -4.58 -17.96
C HIS A 147 -41.39 -5.98 -17.71
N ALA A 148 -42.29 -6.13 -16.74
CA ALA A 148 -42.80 -7.43 -16.32
C ALA A 148 -44.24 -7.34 -15.77
N PRO A 149 -45.06 -8.40 -15.94
CA PRO A 149 -46.41 -8.46 -15.39
C PRO A 149 -46.41 -8.67 -13.87
N ASP A 150 -45.40 -9.34 -13.34
CA ASP A 150 -45.25 -9.61 -11.92
C ASP A 150 -43.76 -9.66 -11.52
N PHE A 151 -43.49 -10.06 -10.27
CA PHE A 151 -42.15 -10.21 -9.72
C PHE A 151 -41.63 -11.66 -9.77
N SER A 152 -42.24 -12.51 -10.58
CA SER A 152 -41.86 -13.92 -10.70
C SER A 152 -40.46 -14.08 -11.32
N ARG A 153 -39.77 -15.17 -10.97
CA ARG A 153 -38.45 -15.47 -11.51
C ARG A 153 -38.54 -15.55 -13.03
N LEU A 154 -37.61 -14.87 -13.71
CA LEU A 154 -37.55 -14.89 -15.17
C LEU A 154 -37.31 -16.33 -15.69
N PRO A 155 -37.96 -16.75 -16.80
CA PRO A 155 -37.70 -18.04 -17.43
C PRO A 155 -36.22 -18.18 -17.77
N GLU A 156 -35.67 -19.38 -17.58
CA GLU A 156 -34.25 -19.59 -17.85
C GLU A 156 -33.91 -19.27 -19.30
N ASP A 157 -34.74 -19.66 -20.26
CA ASP A 157 -34.58 -19.39 -21.70
C ASP A 157 -34.83 -17.93 -22.12
N TYR A 158 -35.18 -17.03 -21.18
CA TYR A 158 -35.41 -15.63 -21.50
C TYR A 158 -34.11 -14.94 -21.94
N LYS A 159 -34.12 -14.37 -23.15
CA LYS A 159 -32.93 -13.75 -23.77
C LYS A 159 -32.28 -12.62 -22.95
N TYR A 160 -33.06 -11.93 -22.11
CA TYR A 160 -32.57 -10.85 -21.24
C TYR A 160 -32.42 -11.29 -19.78
N LEU A 161 -32.37 -12.60 -19.49
CA LEU A 161 -32.04 -13.09 -18.16
C LEU A 161 -30.62 -12.61 -17.77
N PRO A 162 -30.43 -11.97 -16.61
CA PRO A 162 -29.11 -11.52 -16.17
C PRO A 162 -28.24 -12.71 -15.72
N ILE A 163 -27.04 -12.81 -16.26
CA ILE A 163 -26.01 -13.75 -15.85
C ILE A 163 -25.06 -13.02 -14.89
N GLY A 164 -24.96 -13.51 -13.65
CA GLY A 164 -24.04 -12.97 -12.64
C GLY A 164 -24.65 -12.01 -11.63
N LEU A 165 -25.98 -11.82 -11.60
CA LEU A 165 -26.67 -11.21 -10.46
C LEU A 165 -26.96 -12.25 -9.37
N PRO A 166 -26.98 -11.86 -8.08
CA PRO A 166 -27.44 -12.74 -6.99
C PRO A 166 -28.83 -13.32 -7.28
N ASP A 167 -28.97 -14.63 -7.19
CA ASP A 167 -30.19 -15.41 -7.51
C ASP A 167 -30.76 -15.18 -8.93
N GLN A 168 -30.02 -14.48 -9.80
CA GLN A 168 -30.49 -14.01 -11.10
C GLN A 168 -31.77 -13.17 -11.03
N ASP A 169 -32.06 -12.52 -9.89
CA ASP A 169 -33.27 -11.72 -9.69
C ASP A 169 -33.04 -10.25 -10.13
N PRO A 170 -33.66 -9.79 -11.23
CA PRO A 170 -33.47 -8.43 -11.73
C PRO A 170 -34.26 -7.37 -10.95
N PHE A 171 -35.24 -7.77 -10.13
CA PHE A 171 -36.23 -6.86 -9.55
C PHE A 171 -35.77 -6.26 -8.23
N VAL A 172 -34.82 -6.87 -7.53
CA VAL A 172 -34.36 -6.44 -6.20
C VAL A 172 -33.32 -5.33 -6.33
N TYR A 173 -33.55 -4.19 -5.71
CA TYR A 173 -32.58 -3.12 -5.58
C TYR A 173 -32.19 -2.94 -4.12
N GLU A 174 -30.89 -2.86 -3.88
CA GLU A 174 -30.34 -2.65 -2.54
C GLU A 174 -29.26 -1.57 -2.59
N PHE A 175 -29.44 -0.52 -1.79
CA PHE A 175 -28.57 0.66 -1.75
C PHE A 175 -27.95 0.85 -0.37
N GLY A 176 -26.66 1.21 -0.35
CA GLY A 176 -25.98 1.69 0.86
C GLY A 176 -26.21 3.19 1.03
N ILE A 177 -27.12 3.58 1.93
CA ILE A 177 -27.57 4.97 2.04
C ILE A 177 -26.93 5.75 3.19
N SER A 178 -26.02 5.14 3.95
CA SER A 178 -25.43 5.73 5.18
C SER A 178 -24.80 7.11 4.97
N ALA A 179 -24.18 7.35 3.81
CA ALA A 179 -23.58 8.65 3.47
C ALA A 179 -24.60 9.75 3.13
N HIS A 180 -25.87 9.37 2.95
CA HIS A 180 -26.97 10.25 2.57
C HIS A 180 -27.92 10.53 3.74
N VAL A 181 -27.77 9.80 4.86
CA VAL A 181 -28.55 9.99 6.08
C VAL A 181 -28.10 11.24 6.83
N VAL A 182 -29.05 12.01 7.34
CA VAL A 182 -28.81 13.17 8.20
C VAL A 182 -29.38 12.93 9.60
N THR A 183 -28.87 13.64 10.60
CA THR A 183 -29.43 13.63 11.95
C THR A 183 -30.87 14.18 11.92
N GLY A 184 -31.85 13.36 12.34
CA GLY A 184 -33.27 13.73 12.35
C GLY A 184 -34.11 12.93 11.35
N ALA A 185 -35.20 13.52 10.85
CA ALA A 185 -36.07 12.88 9.87
C ALA A 185 -35.39 12.78 8.50
N ASN A 186 -35.53 11.64 7.84
CA ASN A 186 -34.95 11.37 6.53
C ASN A 186 -36.05 11.02 5.52
N VAL A 187 -35.86 11.42 4.26
CA VAL A 187 -36.83 11.19 3.18
C VAL A 187 -36.21 10.38 2.06
N VAL A 188 -36.90 9.32 1.63
CA VAL A 188 -36.57 8.54 0.43
C VAL A 188 -37.60 8.86 -0.65
N GLU A 189 -37.12 9.29 -1.82
CA GLU A 189 -37.95 9.54 -2.99
C GLU A 189 -37.61 8.53 -4.09
N ILE A 190 -38.64 7.90 -4.66
CA ILE A 190 -38.50 7.01 -5.81
C ILE A 190 -39.25 7.65 -6.98
N ARG A 191 -38.52 7.94 -8.06
CA ARG A 191 -39.02 8.68 -9.21
C ARG A 191 -38.94 7.85 -10.48
N ASN A 192 -39.99 7.94 -11.28
CA ASN A 192 -39.95 7.54 -12.67
C ASN A 192 -39.45 8.73 -13.50
N THR A 193 -38.28 8.60 -14.13
CA THR A 193 -37.68 9.70 -14.91
C THR A 193 -38.26 9.85 -16.32
N ARG A 194 -39.33 9.12 -16.64
CA ARG A 194 -40.08 9.18 -17.91
C ARG A 194 -41.48 9.72 -17.65
N SER A 195 -42.03 10.50 -18.59
CA SER A 195 -43.43 10.92 -18.54
C SER A 195 -44.35 9.69 -18.47
N PRO A 196 -45.29 9.63 -17.51
CA PRO A 196 -46.13 8.45 -17.31
C PRO A 196 -47.27 8.44 -18.33
N ASP A 197 -47.01 7.90 -19.52
CA ASP A 197 -48.08 7.22 -20.25
C ASP A 197 -48.35 5.90 -19.50
N ALA A 198 -49.61 5.48 -19.40
CA ALA A 198 -50.06 4.35 -18.57
C ALA A 198 -49.34 2.99 -18.82
N ALA A 199 -48.49 2.91 -19.85
CA ALA A 199 -47.72 1.72 -20.24
C ALA A 199 -46.33 1.59 -19.57
N THR A 200 -45.90 2.50 -18.68
CA THR A 200 -44.58 2.43 -18.02
C THR A 200 -44.59 2.81 -16.54
N ALA A 201 -45.68 2.58 -15.82
CA ALA A 201 -45.75 2.84 -14.38
C ALA A 201 -44.69 2.02 -13.62
N LEU A 202 -44.05 2.60 -12.60
CA LEU A 202 -43.17 1.85 -11.70
C LEU A 202 -44.01 1.20 -10.61
N VAL A 203 -43.88 -0.11 -10.46
CA VAL A 203 -44.47 -0.86 -9.35
C VAL A 203 -43.33 -1.16 -8.38
N VAL A 204 -43.43 -0.60 -7.17
CA VAL A 204 -42.44 -0.77 -6.10
C VAL A 204 -43.11 -1.50 -4.94
N VAL A 205 -42.49 -2.58 -4.47
CA VAL A 205 -42.99 -3.37 -3.33
C VAL A 205 -41.84 -3.69 -2.37
N GLU A 206 -42.19 -4.11 -1.15
CA GLU A 206 -41.23 -4.57 -0.13
C GLU A 206 -40.13 -3.56 0.20
N GLY A 207 -40.48 -2.25 0.16
CA GLY A 207 -39.57 -1.19 0.55
C GLY A 207 -39.28 -1.21 2.03
N ARG A 208 -38.01 -1.34 2.41
CA ARG A 208 -37.57 -1.28 3.80
C ARG A 208 -36.24 -0.56 3.92
N VAL A 209 -36.08 0.11 5.04
CA VAL A 209 -34.80 0.66 5.49
C VAL A 209 -34.37 -0.18 6.67
N ASP A 210 -33.26 -0.90 6.50
CA ASP A 210 -32.69 -1.74 7.54
C ASP A 210 -31.46 -1.01 8.10
N GLU A 211 -31.42 -0.87 9.43
CA GLU A 211 -30.17 -0.59 10.14
C GLU A 211 -29.54 -1.94 10.48
N LEU A 212 -28.37 -2.19 9.91
CA LEU A 212 -27.75 -3.51 10.06
C LEU A 212 -27.29 -3.72 11.50
N SER A 213 -27.91 -4.71 12.14
CA SER A 213 -27.49 -5.24 13.45
C SER A 213 -26.17 -6.02 13.31
N GLU A 214 -25.34 -6.01 14.36
CA GLU A 214 -24.00 -6.64 14.32
C GLU A 214 -24.04 -8.17 14.14
N ASP A 215 -25.13 -8.84 14.56
CA ASP A 215 -25.21 -10.30 14.66
C ASP A 215 -25.68 -10.99 13.37
N GLU A 216 -26.60 -10.40 12.61
CA GLU A 216 -27.17 -11.03 11.40
C GLU A 216 -26.17 -11.09 10.23
N ARG A 217 -25.09 -10.29 10.28
CA ARG A 217 -24.11 -10.17 9.19
C ARG A 217 -23.04 -11.26 9.16
N LEU A 218 -22.91 -12.06 10.21
CA LEU A 218 -21.75 -12.93 10.44
C LEU A 218 -21.97 -14.42 10.12
N LEU A 219 -23.18 -14.86 9.74
CA LEU A 219 -23.51 -16.30 9.78
C LEU A 219 -23.43 -17.09 8.46
N GLU A 220 -23.61 -16.49 7.28
CA GLU A 220 -23.71 -17.24 6.00
C GLU A 220 -22.50 -17.03 5.06
N PRO A 221 -22.06 -15.78 4.76
CA PRO A 221 -20.83 -15.54 4.00
C PRO A 221 -19.54 -15.93 4.75
N SER A 222 -19.62 -16.15 6.07
CA SER A 222 -18.47 -16.40 6.95
C SER A 222 -17.86 -17.79 6.79
N ARG A 223 -18.63 -18.83 6.44
CA ARG A 223 -18.06 -20.18 6.26
C ARG A 223 -17.20 -20.29 5.00
N GLN A 224 -17.73 -19.84 3.86
CA GLN A 224 -16.98 -19.85 2.59
C GLN A 224 -15.80 -18.87 2.60
N GLN A 225 -15.97 -17.67 3.17
CA GLN A 225 -14.84 -16.75 3.37
C GLN A 225 -13.82 -17.32 4.36
N SER A 226 -14.24 -18.04 5.40
CA SER A 226 -13.32 -18.68 6.36
C SER A 226 -12.51 -19.80 5.70
N GLU A 227 -13.13 -20.66 4.88
CA GLU A 227 -12.41 -21.72 4.15
C GLU A 227 -11.42 -21.16 3.12
N LEU A 228 -11.85 -20.16 2.34
CA LEU A 228 -10.96 -19.50 1.38
C LEU A 228 -9.82 -18.77 2.11
N ALA A 229 -10.12 -18.01 3.16
CA ALA A 229 -9.11 -17.35 3.99
C ALA A 229 -8.13 -18.35 4.60
N ALA A 230 -8.60 -19.51 5.08
CA ALA A 230 -7.75 -20.57 5.59
C ALA A 230 -6.79 -21.10 4.51
N ARG A 231 -7.26 -21.29 3.27
CA ARG A 231 -6.39 -21.68 2.14
C ARG A 231 -5.31 -20.64 1.84
N TYR A 232 -5.67 -19.35 1.83
CA TYR A 232 -4.69 -18.26 1.64
C TYR A 232 -3.67 -18.19 2.79
N ARG A 233 -4.12 -18.32 4.05
CA ARG A 233 -3.24 -18.37 5.22
C ARG A 233 -2.28 -19.55 5.16
N ALA A 234 -2.77 -20.73 4.76
CA ALA A 234 -1.93 -21.92 4.58
C ALA A 234 -0.91 -21.74 3.46
N ALA A 235 -1.30 -21.17 2.31
CA ALA A 235 -0.37 -20.87 1.22
C ALA A 235 0.73 -19.91 1.67
N ALA A 236 0.37 -18.89 2.43
CA ALA A 236 1.31 -17.91 2.88
C ALA A 236 2.19 -18.39 4.05
N ALA A 237 1.74 -19.36 4.83
CA ALA A 237 2.60 -20.13 5.75
C ALA A 237 3.60 -21.03 4.99
N ARG A 238 3.20 -21.61 3.85
CA ARG A 238 4.15 -22.33 2.98
C ARG A 238 5.21 -21.40 2.40
N LEU A 239 4.84 -20.19 1.96
CA LEU A 239 5.80 -19.18 1.50
C LEU A 239 6.80 -18.83 2.61
N GLU A 240 6.31 -18.60 3.84
CA GLU A 240 7.16 -18.34 5.01
C GLU A 240 8.16 -19.49 5.27
N ALA A 241 7.71 -20.74 5.18
CA ALA A 241 8.55 -21.90 5.41
C ALA A 241 9.61 -22.13 4.32
N ARG A 242 9.34 -21.70 3.09
CA ARG A 242 10.31 -21.75 1.97
C ARG A 242 11.38 -20.68 2.08
N MET A 243 11.07 -19.60 2.77
CA MET A 243 11.93 -18.45 2.91
C MET A 243 13.17 -18.85 3.75
N PRO A 244 14.41 -18.77 3.20
CA PRO A 244 15.65 -19.13 3.93
C PRO A 244 16.25 -17.98 4.74
N THR A 245 16.79 -18.25 5.93
CA THR A 245 17.60 -17.28 6.70
C THR A 245 19.07 -17.70 6.64
N LEU A 246 19.94 -16.78 6.21
CA LEU A 246 21.39 -17.00 6.10
C LEU A 246 22.14 -15.99 6.98
N PRO A 247 22.53 -16.37 8.20
CA PRO A 247 23.38 -15.53 9.03
C PRO A 247 24.76 -15.35 8.37
N ASP A 248 25.39 -14.22 8.62
CA ASP A 248 26.79 -13.97 8.28
C ASP A 248 27.70 -14.63 9.32
N SER A 249 28.97 -14.92 8.95
CA SER A 249 29.95 -15.43 9.92
C SER A 249 30.19 -14.38 11.02
N PRO A 250 30.54 -14.75 12.28
CA PRO A 250 30.82 -13.76 13.33
C PRO A 250 31.87 -12.73 12.90
N ARG A 251 32.92 -13.20 12.22
CA ARG A 251 33.93 -12.34 11.60
C ARG A 251 33.32 -11.33 10.63
N MET A 252 32.43 -11.78 9.74
CA MET A 252 31.79 -10.89 8.78
C MET A 252 30.78 -9.95 9.45
N GLN A 253 30.11 -10.37 10.52
CA GLN A 253 29.26 -9.46 11.32
C GLN A 253 30.09 -8.33 11.93
N ASP A 254 31.26 -8.63 12.51
CA ASP A 254 32.17 -7.60 13.04
C ASP A 254 32.64 -6.64 11.94
N LEU A 255 33.06 -7.19 10.79
CA LEU A 255 33.52 -6.41 9.65
C LEU A 255 32.43 -5.51 9.05
N LEU A 256 31.17 -5.99 8.97
CA LEU A 256 30.03 -5.19 8.56
C LEU A 256 29.66 -4.15 9.64
N GLY A 257 29.80 -4.51 10.92
CA GLY A 257 29.65 -3.61 12.06
C GLY A 257 30.58 -2.40 11.99
N ASP A 258 31.79 -2.59 11.47
CA ASP A 258 32.81 -1.56 11.26
C ASP A 258 32.81 -0.97 9.83
N MET A 259 31.81 -1.29 9.00
CA MET A 259 31.81 -0.87 7.61
C MET A 259 31.77 0.66 7.49
N ARG A 260 32.73 1.19 6.73
CA ARG A 260 32.75 2.54 6.14
C ARG A 260 33.15 2.38 4.68
N MET A 261 32.21 2.60 3.77
CA MET A 261 32.36 2.24 2.36
C MET A 261 32.71 3.45 1.49
N ALA A 262 33.76 3.32 0.68
CA ALA A 262 34.22 4.31 -0.27
C ALA A 262 34.30 3.74 -1.69
N SER A 263 34.07 4.58 -2.69
CA SER A 263 34.14 4.18 -4.10
C SER A 263 35.59 4.03 -4.56
N TRP A 264 35.90 2.93 -5.26
CA TRP A 264 37.17 2.70 -5.94
C TRP A 264 37.38 3.69 -7.09
N GLY A 265 36.37 3.79 -7.96
CA GLY A 265 36.34 4.61 -9.17
C GLY A 265 35.20 5.64 -9.21
N SER A 266 35.10 6.34 -10.34
CA SER A 266 34.33 7.58 -10.49
C SER A 266 32.82 7.38 -10.60
N ALA A 267 32.36 6.48 -11.48
CA ALA A 267 30.96 6.36 -11.86
C ALA A 267 30.56 4.94 -12.31
N ASN A 268 29.26 4.66 -12.34
CA ASN A 268 28.71 3.38 -12.84
C ASN A 268 28.95 3.19 -14.36
N SER A 269 29.07 4.29 -15.10
CA SER A 269 29.38 4.28 -16.53
C SER A 269 30.89 4.19 -16.85
N SER A 270 31.75 4.17 -15.83
CA SER A 270 33.21 4.10 -16.03
C SER A 270 33.59 2.88 -16.88
N PRO A 271 34.62 2.97 -17.75
CA PRO A 271 35.15 1.83 -18.48
C PRO A 271 35.93 0.83 -17.61
N MET A 272 36.14 1.13 -16.31
CA MET A 272 36.99 0.35 -15.40
C MET A 272 38.42 0.26 -15.94
N THR A 273 39.01 1.42 -16.18
CA THR A 273 40.43 1.59 -16.57
C THR A 273 41.14 2.54 -15.61
N GLU A 274 40.45 3.05 -14.58
CA GLU A 274 41.07 3.84 -13.53
C GLU A 274 41.88 2.93 -12.61
N TYR A 275 43.14 3.29 -12.37
CA TYR A 275 44.05 2.54 -11.51
C TYR A 275 44.27 1.10 -12.00
N ASP A 276 44.30 0.90 -13.33
CA ASP A 276 44.45 -0.42 -13.96
C ASP A 276 45.91 -0.92 -14.01
N ARG A 277 46.84 -0.15 -13.43
CA ARG A 277 48.23 -0.55 -13.20
C ARG A 277 48.45 -0.96 -11.74
N PRO A 278 49.30 -1.97 -11.45
CA PRO A 278 49.58 -2.43 -10.08
C PRO A 278 49.97 -1.33 -9.09
N GLU A 279 50.81 -0.38 -9.49
CA GLU A 279 51.26 0.70 -8.61
C GLU A 279 50.15 1.71 -8.32
N GLU A 280 49.35 2.05 -9.33
CA GLU A 280 48.21 2.96 -9.22
C GLU A 280 47.10 2.36 -8.33
N ALA A 281 46.80 1.06 -8.52
CA ALA A 281 45.84 0.33 -7.69
C ALA A 281 46.25 0.33 -6.22
N ARG A 282 47.52 0.03 -5.93
CA ARG A 282 48.06 0.05 -4.56
C ARG A 282 48.02 1.45 -3.95
N ALA A 283 48.40 2.48 -4.70
CA ALA A 283 48.35 3.85 -4.23
C ALA A 283 46.92 4.28 -3.91
N ASN A 284 45.96 3.92 -4.77
CA ASN A 284 44.54 4.20 -4.54
C ASN A 284 43.99 3.46 -3.31
N ALA A 285 44.32 2.18 -3.14
CA ALA A 285 43.90 1.39 -1.97
C ALA A 285 44.44 1.97 -0.66
N ARG A 286 45.73 2.33 -0.60
CA ARG A 286 46.32 3.00 0.57
C ARG A 286 45.60 4.31 0.87
N ARG A 287 45.38 5.14 -0.15
CA ARG A 287 44.66 6.41 0.02
C ARG A 287 43.25 6.20 0.57
N ILE A 288 42.48 5.24 0.05
CA ILE A 288 41.15 4.89 0.57
C ILE A 288 41.22 4.44 2.04
N ARG A 289 42.27 3.68 2.40
CA ARG A 289 42.47 3.23 3.78
C ARG A 289 42.86 4.38 4.72
N ASP A 290 43.74 5.28 4.27
CA ASP A 290 44.17 6.47 5.02
C ASP A 290 43.01 7.45 5.23
N ASP A 291 42.05 7.46 4.29
CA ASP A 291 40.75 8.13 4.42
C ASP A 291 39.78 7.37 5.38
N GLY A 292 40.25 6.40 6.17
CA GLY A 292 39.49 5.72 7.23
C GLY A 292 38.41 4.74 6.78
N ALA A 293 38.30 4.47 5.47
CA ALA A 293 37.40 3.46 4.95
C ALA A 293 37.87 2.05 5.32
N THR A 294 36.90 1.14 5.45
CA THR A 294 37.14 -0.30 5.65
C THR A 294 36.75 -1.12 4.42
N VAL A 295 35.96 -0.53 3.53
CA VAL A 295 35.45 -1.17 2.31
C VAL A 295 35.69 -0.28 1.10
N ALA A 296 36.17 -0.87 0.02
CA ALA A 296 36.27 -0.24 -1.29
C ALA A 296 35.28 -0.90 -2.26
N ILE A 297 34.34 -0.13 -2.81
CA ILE A 297 33.35 -0.61 -3.78
C ILE A 297 33.72 -0.22 -5.21
N VAL A 298 33.84 -1.22 -6.07
CA VAL A 298 34.21 -1.11 -7.49
C VAL A 298 32.96 -0.92 -8.33
N ARG A 299 32.93 0.18 -9.10
CA ARG A 299 31.83 0.56 -10.00
C ARG A 299 32.38 0.77 -11.40
N GLY A 300 31.51 0.72 -12.40
CA GLY A 300 31.87 0.86 -13.81
C GLY A 300 31.36 -0.32 -14.63
N ARG A 301 31.15 -0.10 -15.94
CA ARG A 301 30.58 -1.07 -16.89
C ARG A 301 29.33 -1.76 -16.34
N HIS A 302 28.48 -0.96 -15.70
CA HIS A 302 27.50 -1.43 -14.72
C HIS A 302 26.56 -2.53 -15.23
N PHE A 303 25.99 -2.39 -16.43
CA PHE A 303 25.13 -3.41 -17.06
C PHE A 303 25.98 -4.47 -17.76
N ARG A 304 26.20 -5.62 -17.11
CA ARG A 304 27.18 -6.61 -17.57
C ARG A 304 26.77 -7.36 -18.83
N LEU A 305 25.47 -7.52 -19.07
CA LEU A 305 24.97 -8.12 -20.31
C LEU A 305 25.37 -7.32 -21.56
N ASP A 306 25.63 -6.01 -21.41
CA ASP A 306 26.09 -5.13 -22.48
C ASP A 306 27.60 -5.25 -22.77
N HIS A 307 28.35 -5.94 -21.91
CA HIS A 307 29.82 -5.95 -21.89
C HIS A 307 30.42 -7.37 -21.75
N LEU A 308 29.69 -8.41 -22.17
CA LEU A 308 30.16 -9.80 -22.03
C LEU A 308 31.42 -10.09 -22.85
N ASP A 309 31.64 -9.36 -23.95
CA ASP A 309 32.86 -9.38 -24.76
C ASP A 309 34.10 -8.91 -23.98
N GLU A 310 33.92 -8.08 -22.95
CA GLU A 310 34.99 -7.55 -22.11
C GLU A 310 35.27 -8.40 -20.86
N THR A 311 34.57 -9.53 -20.66
CA THR A 311 34.59 -10.31 -19.41
C THR A 311 36.00 -10.61 -18.90
N ALA A 312 36.91 -11.09 -19.76
CA ALA A 312 38.27 -11.42 -19.35
C ALA A 312 39.03 -10.20 -18.80
N ARG A 313 38.86 -9.03 -19.43
CA ARG A 313 39.46 -7.76 -18.99
C ARG A 313 38.88 -7.32 -17.64
N LEU A 314 37.56 -7.42 -17.47
CA LEU A 314 36.88 -7.07 -16.23
C LEU A 314 37.32 -7.96 -15.06
N MET A 315 37.47 -9.27 -15.28
CA MET A 315 37.97 -10.19 -14.25
C MET A 315 39.41 -9.87 -13.84
N ALA A 316 40.28 -9.53 -14.79
CA ALA A 316 41.64 -9.08 -14.50
C ALA A 316 41.65 -7.79 -13.65
N PHE A 317 40.75 -6.85 -13.95
CA PHE A 317 40.59 -5.62 -13.17
C PHE A 317 40.09 -5.89 -11.74
N TYR A 318 39.10 -6.77 -11.58
CA TYR A 318 38.63 -7.18 -10.24
C TYR A 318 39.73 -7.84 -9.43
N LYS A 319 40.52 -8.72 -10.06
CA LYS A 319 41.66 -9.37 -9.41
C LYS A 319 42.69 -8.35 -8.93
N LEU A 320 43.10 -7.44 -9.81
CA LEU A 320 44.05 -6.39 -9.47
C LEU A 320 43.56 -5.54 -8.29
N THR A 321 42.28 -5.15 -8.33
CA THR A 321 41.65 -4.35 -7.28
C THR A 321 41.56 -5.11 -5.96
N ALA A 322 41.13 -6.36 -5.98
CA ALA A 322 41.04 -7.20 -4.78
C ALA A 322 42.41 -7.44 -4.14
N ASP A 323 43.44 -7.66 -4.94
CA ASP A 323 44.83 -7.81 -4.47
C ASP A 323 45.30 -6.52 -3.77
N ALA A 324 45.09 -5.35 -4.38
CA ALA A 324 45.44 -4.05 -3.78
C ALA A 324 44.66 -3.74 -2.49
N CYS A 325 43.35 -4.02 -2.46
CA CYS A 325 42.52 -3.86 -1.27
C CYS A 325 43.02 -4.74 -0.13
N ARG A 326 43.34 -6.01 -0.41
CA ARG A 326 43.87 -6.95 0.60
C ARG A 326 45.21 -6.48 1.16
N GLU A 327 46.13 -6.01 0.31
CA GLU A 327 47.41 -5.45 0.77
C GLU A 327 47.21 -4.22 1.69
N ALA A 328 46.15 -3.43 1.49
CA ALA A 328 45.82 -2.26 2.30
C ALA A 328 44.88 -2.53 3.49
N GLY A 329 44.43 -3.78 3.69
CA GLY A 329 43.48 -4.12 4.77
C GLY A 329 42.05 -3.62 4.54
N LEU A 330 41.63 -3.52 3.27
CA LEU A 330 40.27 -3.16 2.85
C LEU A 330 39.50 -4.39 2.37
N LEU A 331 38.18 -4.39 2.53
CA LEU A 331 37.29 -5.36 1.88
C LEU A 331 36.93 -4.88 0.46
N PRO A 332 37.15 -5.71 -0.57
CA PRO A 332 36.80 -5.38 -1.94
C PRO A 332 35.35 -5.77 -2.29
N PHE A 333 34.51 -4.80 -2.60
CA PHE A 333 33.11 -4.99 -3.00
C PHE A 333 32.93 -4.67 -4.49
N ALA A 334 32.07 -5.42 -5.18
CA ALA A 334 31.72 -5.19 -6.58
C ALA A 334 30.30 -4.62 -6.68
N HIS A 335 30.11 -3.60 -7.52
CA HIS A 335 28.80 -3.03 -7.86
C HIS A 335 28.54 -3.25 -9.36
N LEU A 336 27.44 -3.91 -9.66
CA LEU A 336 27.04 -4.23 -11.03
C LEU A 336 25.56 -4.58 -11.12
N ASP A 337 25.08 -4.68 -12.35
CA ASP A 337 23.81 -5.29 -12.70
C ASP A 337 24.04 -6.40 -13.73
N PHE A 338 23.34 -7.53 -13.59
CA PHE A 338 23.34 -8.61 -14.58
C PHE A 338 21.91 -9.00 -15.01
N THR A 339 20.86 -8.33 -14.51
CA THR A 339 19.46 -8.54 -14.88
C THR A 339 19.00 -7.56 -15.96
N LEU A 340 19.59 -6.37 -16.03
CA LEU A 340 19.34 -5.32 -17.00
C LEU A 340 20.23 -5.44 -18.24
N PHE A 341 19.65 -5.06 -19.39
CA PHE A 341 20.40 -4.87 -20.63
C PHE A 341 19.88 -3.67 -21.41
N TRP A 342 20.75 -3.04 -22.20
CA TRP A 342 20.42 -1.95 -23.11
C TRP A 342 20.78 -2.31 -24.55
N GLN A 343 21.05 -1.30 -25.39
CA GLN A 343 21.29 -1.47 -26.82
C GLN A 343 22.31 -2.58 -27.15
N PRO A 344 23.48 -2.68 -26.48
CA PRO A 344 24.44 -3.74 -26.77
C PRO A 344 23.95 -5.14 -26.38
N GLY A 345 23.28 -5.27 -25.24
CA GLY A 345 22.83 -6.56 -24.72
C GLY A 345 21.70 -7.21 -25.53
N TYR A 346 20.97 -6.47 -26.38
CA TYR A 346 19.94 -7.07 -27.25
C TYR A 346 20.49 -8.18 -28.17
N ALA A 347 21.75 -8.11 -28.60
CA ALA A 347 22.35 -9.15 -29.42
C ALA A 347 22.47 -10.48 -28.65
N ILE A 348 22.87 -10.41 -27.38
CA ILE A 348 22.94 -11.58 -26.48
C ILE A 348 21.55 -12.10 -26.17
N VAL A 349 20.62 -11.21 -25.81
CA VAL A 349 19.25 -11.59 -25.45
C VAL A 349 18.48 -12.15 -26.65
N SER A 350 18.81 -11.77 -27.89
CA SER A 350 18.21 -12.38 -29.08
C SER A 350 18.51 -13.87 -29.23
N GLN A 351 19.61 -14.34 -28.64
CA GLN A 351 19.97 -15.77 -28.57
C GLN A 351 19.27 -16.49 -27.40
N HIS A 352 18.69 -15.72 -26.48
CA HIS A 352 18.00 -16.18 -25.28
C HIS A 352 16.66 -15.44 -25.10
N PRO A 353 15.72 -15.56 -26.05
CA PRO A 353 14.49 -14.76 -26.06
C PRO A 353 13.54 -15.04 -24.89
N ASP A 354 13.78 -16.11 -24.11
CA ASP A 354 13.02 -16.51 -22.93
C ASP A 354 13.59 -15.96 -21.60
N TRP A 355 14.76 -15.33 -21.62
CA TRP A 355 15.36 -14.71 -20.43
C TRP A 355 14.60 -13.48 -19.92
N PRO A 356 14.10 -12.57 -20.77
CA PRO A 356 13.34 -11.40 -20.33
C PRO A 356 12.13 -11.72 -19.44
N GLN A 357 11.86 -10.82 -18.48
CA GLN A 357 10.59 -10.73 -17.80
C GLN A 357 9.50 -10.38 -18.81
N VAL A 358 8.29 -10.91 -18.63
CA VAL A 358 7.14 -10.64 -19.51
C VAL A 358 6.01 -9.99 -18.74
N ALA A 359 5.34 -9.04 -19.38
CA ALA A 359 4.24 -8.31 -18.76
C ALA A 359 3.08 -9.25 -18.45
N LEU A 360 2.48 -9.09 -17.27
CA LEU A 360 1.31 -9.88 -16.87
C LEU A 360 0.09 -9.57 -17.73
N GLY A 361 -0.09 -8.31 -18.13
CA GLY A 361 -1.25 -7.85 -18.89
C GLY A 361 -1.30 -8.36 -20.32
N ASP A 362 -0.22 -8.18 -21.08
CA ASP A 362 -0.21 -8.38 -22.55
C ASP A 362 0.97 -9.23 -23.05
N GLY A 363 1.76 -9.82 -22.15
CA GLY A 363 2.85 -10.74 -22.50
C GLY A 363 4.07 -10.11 -23.13
N THR A 364 4.14 -8.78 -23.27
CA THR A 364 5.31 -8.12 -23.89
C THR A 364 6.57 -8.30 -23.05
N PRO A 365 7.74 -8.58 -23.66
CA PRO A 365 9.00 -8.70 -22.93
C PRO A 365 9.49 -7.33 -22.41
N HIS A 366 10.21 -7.36 -21.30
CA HIS A 366 10.91 -6.22 -20.71
C HIS A 366 12.42 -6.30 -21.00
N HIS A 367 13.16 -5.21 -20.78
CA HIS A 367 14.63 -5.23 -20.83
C HIS A 367 15.27 -5.70 -19.50
N TRP A 368 14.48 -6.35 -18.63
CA TRP A 368 14.92 -6.97 -17.38
C TRP A 368 14.78 -8.47 -17.53
N CYS A 369 15.77 -9.25 -17.12
CA CYS A 369 15.72 -10.70 -17.15
C CYS A 369 15.04 -11.29 -15.90
N CYS A 370 14.46 -12.47 -16.06
CA CYS A 370 13.70 -13.17 -15.04
C CYS A 370 14.59 -14.12 -14.24
N THR A 371 14.81 -13.86 -12.95
CA THR A 371 15.60 -14.71 -12.03
C THR A 371 14.97 -16.06 -11.70
N ASN A 372 13.72 -16.28 -12.12
CA ASN A 372 13.05 -17.59 -12.08
C ASN A 372 13.26 -18.42 -13.35
N ASN A 373 13.75 -17.83 -14.46
CA ASN A 373 14.17 -18.63 -15.62
C ASN A 373 15.42 -19.44 -15.23
N PRO A 374 15.41 -20.78 -15.27
CA PRO A 374 16.54 -21.59 -14.81
C PRO A 374 17.84 -21.32 -15.58
N SER A 375 17.75 -21.06 -16.89
CA SER A 375 18.92 -20.77 -17.72
C SER A 375 19.54 -19.42 -17.38
N PHE A 376 18.72 -18.38 -17.23
CA PHE A 376 19.21 -17.05 -16.84
C PHE A 376 19.76 -17.05 -15.41
N ARG A 377 19.04 -17.71 -14.48
CA ARG A 377 19.44 -17.85 -13.08
C ARG A 377 20.85 -18.44 -12.94
N GLU A 378 21.13 -19.54 -13.64
CA GLU A 378 22.46 -20.15 -13.61
C GLU A 378 23.53 -19.27 -14.28
N ALA A 379 23.20 -18.61 -15.41
CA ALA A 379 24.13 -17.69 -16.07
C ALA A 379 24.53 -16.52 -15.15
N HIS A 380 23.54 -15.90 -14.48
CA HIS A 380 23.76 -14.84 -13.52
C HIS A 380 24.64 -15.30 -12.35
N ILE A 381 24.29 -16.41 -11.70
CA ILE A 381 25.04 -16.93 -10.54
C ILE A 381 26.49 -17.23 -10.94
N ARG A 382 26.73 -17.90 -12.08
CA ARG A 382 28.09 -18.18 -12.56
C ARG A 382 28.91 -16.93 -12.81
N TYR A 383 28.30 -15.89 -13.37
CA TYR A 383 29.02 -14.65 -13.64
C TYR A 383 29.51 -13.99 -12.35
N VAL A 384 28.64 -13.89 -11.34
CA VAL A 384 29.00 -13.31 -10.03
C VAL A 384 30.00 -14.22 -9.28
N GLU A 385 29.84 -15.54 -9.39
CA GLU A 385 30.78 -16.53 -8.84
C GLU A 385 32.19 -16.34 -9.41
N GLU A 386 32.31 -16.01 -10.70
CA GLU A 386 33.58 -15.72 -11.34
C GLU A 386 34.23 -14.45 -10.80
N ILE A 387 33.45 -13.38 -10.57
CA ILE A 387 33.94 -12.17 -9.90
C ILE A 387 34.44 -12.50 -8.49
N CYS A 388 33.74 -13.38 -7.76
CA CYS A 388 34.14 -13.82 -6.43
C CYS A 388 35.49 -14.57 -6.44
N ARG A 389 35.74 -15.40 -7.45
CA ARG A 389 37.05 -16.09 -7.62
C ARG A 389 38.20 -15.11 -7.81
N GLN A 390 37.95 -13.90 -8.31
CA GLN A 390 38.97 -12.86 -8.43
C GLN A 390 39.33 -12.19 -7.10
N GLY A 391 38.64 -12.54 -6.00
CA GLY A 391 38.93 -12.05 -4.65
C GLY A 391 37.96 -10.99 -4.14
N MET A 392 36.91 -10.65 -4.90
CA MET A 392 35.83 -9.80 -4.42
C MET A 392 34.99 -10.55 -3.37
N VAL A 393 34.57 -9.86 -2.32
CA VAL A 393 33.88 -10.46 -1.16
C VAL A 393 32.47 -9.92 -0.94
N GLY A 394 32.20 -8.68 -1.34
CA GLY A 394 30.85 -8.10 -1.29
C GLY A 394 30.30 -7.81 -2.68
N PHE A 395 28.99 -7.96 -2.85
CA PHE A 395 28.33 -7.79 -4.15
C PHE A 395 27.08 -6.94 -3.99
N MET A 396 27.13 -5.69 -4.44
CA MET A 396 25.95 -4.86 -4.67
C MET A 396 25.44 -5.15 -6.08
N LEU A 397 24.29 -5.80 -6.14
CA LEU A 397 23.68 -6.26 -7.38
C LEU A 397 22.37 -5.53 -7.59
N ASP A 398 22.34 -4.70 -8.62
CA ASP A 398 21.19 -3.87 -8.94
C ASP A 398 20.10 -4.72 -9.62
N GLU A 399 18.85 -4.25 -9.49
CA GLU A 399 17.64 -4.78 -10.12
C GLU A 399 17.44 -6.31 -10.05
N ILE A 400 17.83 -6.93 -8.93
CA ILE A 400 17.32 -8.27 -8.56
C ILE A 400 15.91 -8.12 -7.99
N ASN A 401 14.95 -7.84 -8.86
CA ASN A 401 13.56 -7.54 -8.55
C ASN A 401 12.64 -7.78 -9.77
N PHE A 402 11.33 -7.62 -9.57
CA PHE A 402 10.35 -7.62 -10.67
C PHE A 402 10.15 -6.20 -11.19
N ALA A 403 10.14 -6.05 -12.52
CA ALA A 403 9.90 -4.77 -13.16
C ALA A 403 8.50 -4.22 -12.81
N HIS A 404 8.41 -2.91 -12.63
CA HIS A 404 7.17 -2.24 -12.22
C HIS A 404 6.96 -0.88 -12.90
N VAL A 405 7.86 -0.49 -13.79
CA VAL A 405 7.73 0.75 -14.57
C VAL A 405 6.77 0.51 -15.72
N GLY A 406 5.64 1.20 -15.72
CA GLY A 406 4.64 1.19 -16.80
C GLY A 406 3.71 -0.03 -16.86
N LYS A 407 4.13 -1.22 -16.40
CA LYS A 407 3.29 -2.45 -16.34
C LYS A 407 3.64 -3.31 -15.11
N TYR A 408 2.88 -4.38 -14.88
CA TYR A 408 3.18 -5.41 -13.88
C TYR A 408 3.94 -6.58 -14.51
N TYR A 409 5.02 -7.01 -13.86
CA TYR A 409 5.86 -8.14 -14.27
C TYR A 409 6.11 -9.07 -13.07
N CYS A 410 6.55 -10.31 -13.23
CA CYS A 410 6.78 -11.06 -14.47
C CYS A 410 5.79 -12.22 -14.57
N GLY A 411 5.05 -12.33 -15.68
CA GLY A 411 4.07 -13.38 -15.94
C GLY A 411 4.58 -14.55 -16.78
N CYS A 412 5.88 -14.83 -16.82
CA CYS A 412 6.41 -15.91 -17.67
C CYS A 412 6.03 -17.29 -17.12
N ARG A 413 6.16 -18.34 -17.95
CA ARG A 413 5.84 -19.72 -17.55
C ARG A 413 6.49 -20.11 -16.22
N HIS A 414 7.76 -19.77 -16.03
CA HIS A 414 8.52 -20.14 -14.83
C HIS A 414 7.99 -19.45 -13.58
N CYS A 415 7.54 -18.19 -13.69
CA CYS A 415 6.92 -17.49 -12.58
C CYS A 415 5.55 -18.08 -12.24
N ARG A 416 4.74 -18.42 -13.24
CA ARG A 416 3.40 -19.00 -13.05
C ARG A 416 3.47 -20.40 -12.44
N GLU A 417 4.35 -21.25 -12.98
CA GLU A 417 4.63 -22.59 -12.48
C GLU A 417 5.17 -22.54 -11.04
N GLY A 418 6.17 -21.68 -10.78
CA GLY A 418 6.73 -21.52 -9.44
C GLY A 418 5.73 -20.97 -8.42
N PHE A 419 4.82 -20.08 -8.84
CA PHE A 419 3.73 -19.60 -7.98
C PHE A 419 2.73 -20.71 -7.65
N GLU A 420 2.31 -21.48 -8.65
CA GLU A 420 1.37 -22.60 -8.47
C GLU A 420 1.96 -23.69 -7.57
N GLU A 421 3.24 -24.03 -7.77
CA GLU A 421 3.96 -24.98 -6.92
C GLU A 421 4.05 -24.50 -5.46
N ALA A 422 4.45 -23.24 -5.24
CA ALA A 422 4.67 -22.72 -3.90
C ALA A 422 3.37 -22.47 -3.12
N THR A 423 2.30 -22.08 -3.83
CA THR A 423 1.07 -21.60 -3.19
C THR A 423 -0.12 -22.52 -3.38
N GLY A 424 -0.12 -23.43 -4.35
CA GLY A 424 -1.28 -24.23 -4.74
C GLY A 424 -2.41 -23.42 -5.42
N PHE A 425 -2.16 -22.15 -5.76
CA PHE A 425 -3.07 -21.31 -6.52
C PHE A 425 -2.52 -21.11 -7.93
N ARG A 426 -3.39 -21.18 -8.93
CA ARG A 426 -3.02 -20.84 -10.30
C ARG A 426 -3.24 -19.35 -10.55
N PHE A 427 -2.21 -18.65 -11.00
CA PHE A 427 -2.32 -17.24 -11.36
C PHE A 427 -2.91 -17.08 -12.78
N PRO A 428 -3.88 -16.18 -13.02
CA PRO A 428 -4.57 -16.06 -14.31
C PRO A 428 -3.65 -15.59 -15.43
N GLU A 429 -3.90 -16.05 -16.65
CA GLU A 429 -3.19 -15.63 -17.87
C GLU A 429 -3.35 -14.13 -18.18
N HIS A 430 -2.93 -13.69 -19.36
CA HIS A 430 -3.10 -12.32 -19.83
C HIS A 430 -4.56 -11.83 -19.74
N ASP A 431 -4.75 -10.52 -19.60
CA ASP A 431 -6.06 -9.83 -19.59
C ASP A 431 -7.00 -10.04 -18.37
N ALA A 432 -6.50 -10.50 -17.22
CA ALA A 432 -7.27 -10.56 -15.96
C ALA A 432 -7.20 -9.25 -15.14
N ALA A 433 -7.75 -8.16 -15.67
CA ALA A 433 -7.64 -6.81 -15.07
C ALA A 433 -8.37 -6.64 -13.72
N ASP A 434 -9.27 -7.56 -13.38
CA ASP A 434 -9.93 -7.65 -12.07
C ASP A 434 -9.02 -8.21 -10.97
N ILE A 435 -7.96 -8.94 -11.35
CA ILE A 435 -6.96 -9.53 -10.44
C ILE A 435 -5.63 -8.76 -10.56
N ILE A 436 -5.09 -8.64 -11.76
CA ILE A 436 -3.75 -8.08 -12.01
C ILE A 436 -3.73 -6.59 -11.67
N GLY A 437 -2.91 -6.20 -10.70
CA GLY A 437 -2.85 -4.83 -10.20
C GLY A 437 -3.98 -4.42 -9.27
N ASN A 438 -4.94 -5.31 -9.02
CA ASN A 438 -6.00 -5.05 -8.06
C ASN A 438 -5.51 -5.36 -6.65
N SER A 439 -5.09 -4.32 -5.92
CA SER A 439 -4.66 -4.48 -4.54
C SER A 439 -5.70 -5.17 -3.67
N ARG A 440 -7.01 -5.03 -3.97
CA ARG A 440 -8.16 -5.68 -3.28
C ARG A 440 -8.14 -7.19 -3.35
N GLU A 441 -7.58 -7.73 -4.40
CA GLU A 441 -7.67 -9.14 -4.68
C GLU A 441 -6.67 -9.96 -3.84
N PRO A 442 -7.13 -10.91 -3.01
CA PRO A 442 -6.26 -11.81 -2.24
C PRO A 442 -5.22 -12.53 -3.11
N LEU A 443 -5.61 -12.96 -4.33
CA LEU A 443 -4.69 -13.63 -5.24
C LEU A 443 -3.56 -12.71 -5.71
N TRP A 444 -3.86 -11.44 -5.95
CA TRP A 444 -2.86 -10.43 -6.31
C TRP A 444 -1.86 -10.18 -5.18
N ARG A 445 -2.35 -10.08 -3.94
CA ARG A 445 -1.46 -9.91 -2.78
C ARG A 445 -0.58 -11.14 -2.53
N LEU A 446 -1.17 -12.33 -2.66
CA LEU A 446 -0.42 -13.59 -2.55
C LEU A 446 0.66 -13.68 -3.64
N TRP A 447 0.37 -13.22 -4.86
CA TRP A 447 1.34 -13.12 -5.94
C TRP A 447 2.51 -12.19 -5.60
N LEU A 448 2.24 -11.00 -5.04
CA LEU A 448 3.29 -10.09 -4.58
C LEU A 448 4.13 -10.69 -3.45
N GLU A 449 3.51 -11.35 -2.47
CA GLU A 449 4.23 -12.08 -1.40
C GLU A 449 5.12 -13.19 -1.95
N TRP A 450 4.62 -13.96 -2.94
CA TRP A 450 5.42 -14.98 -3.61
C TRP A 450 6.59 -14.38 -4.39
N GLN A 451 6.41 -13.24 -5.06
CA GLN A 451 7.51 -12.55 -5.74
C GLN A 451 8.66 -12.22 -4.78
N HIS A 452 8.36 -11.75 -3.56
CA HIS A 452 9.39 -11.52 -2.54
C HIS A 452 10.08 -12.81 -2.09
N THR A 453 9.30 -13.86 -1.90
CA THR A 453 9.81 -15.19 -1.53
C THR A 453 10.79 -15.70 -2.59
N SER A 454 10.40 -15.62 -3.86
CA SER A 454 11.19 -16.03 -5.02
C SER A 454 12.51 -15.24 -5.16
N ILE A 455 12.48 -13.91 -4.97
CA ILE A 455 13.71 -13.08 -4.95
C ILE A 455 14.63 -13.51 -3.80
N THR A 456 14.06 -13.75 -2.61
CA THR A 456 14.83 -14.16 -1.43
C THR A 456 15.46 -15.54 -1.63
N GLU A 457 14.74 -16.49 -2.23
CA GLU A 457 15.27 -17.81 -2.61
C GLU A 457 16.43 -17.68 -3.62
N PHE A 458 16.30 -16.81 -4.63
CA PHE A 458 17.39 -16.52 -5.57
C PHE A 458 18.62 -15.94 -4.89
N LYS A 459 18.45 -14.90 -4.08
CA LYS A 459 19.56 -14.27 -3.34
C LYS A 459 20.20 -15.25 -2.36
N SER A 460 19.41 -16.12 -1.74
CA SER A 460 19.92 -17.19 -0.86
C SER A 460 20.80 -18.18 -1.60
N GLU A 461 20.35 -18.69 -2.74
CA GLU A 461 21.14 -19.60 -3.57
C GLU A 461 22.43 -18.94 -4.04
N LEU A 462 22.35 -17.69 -4.49
CA LEU A 462 23.52 -16.90 -4.87
C LEU A 462 24.51 -16.80 -3.71
N VAL A 463 24.09 -16.34 -2.53
CA VAL A 463 24.97 -16.24 -1.35
C VAL A 463 25.59 -17.58 -0.99
N GLN A 464 24.82 -18.68 -1.00
CA GLN A 464 25.35 -20.02 -0.73
C GLN A 464 26.41 -20.46 -1.74
N ARG A 465 26.19 -20.18 -3.03
CA ARG A 465 27.16 -20.48 -4.11
C ARG A 465 28.43 -19.66 -3.95
N LEU A 466 28.31 -18.36 -3.68
CA LEU A 466 29.45 -17.49 -3.41
C LEU A 466 30.22 -17.93 -2.16
N ARG A 467 29.52 -18.35 -1.10
CA ARG A 467 30.15 -18.83 0.13
C ARG A 467 30.93 -20.14 -0.01
N LYS A 468 30.66 -20.93 -1.04
CA LYS A 468 31.51 -22.08 -1.43
C LYS A 468 32.84 -21.64 -2.03
N VAL A 469 32.90 -20.46 -2.64
CA VAL A 469 34.14 -19.86 -3.17
C VAL A 469 34.87 -19.08 -2.08
N ASN A 470 34.14 -18.26 -1.32
CA ASN A 470 34.67 -17.49 -0.20
C ASN A 470 33.65 -17.46 0.96
N PRO A 471 33.95 -18.09 2.12
CA PRO A 471 32.99 -18.19 3.23
C PRO A 471 32.52 -16.84 3.80
N ASP A 472 33.28 -15.76 3.57
CA ASP A 472 32.94 -14.40 4.00
C ASP A 472 32.18 -13.61 2.91
N ALA A 473 31.71 -14.26 1.84
CA ALA A 473 30.95 -13.59 0.78
C ALA A 473 29.59 -13.05 1.27
N VAL A 474 29.30 -11.80 0.89
CA VAL A 474 28.05 -11.09 1.23
C VAL A 474 27.40 -10.46 0.00
N VAL A 475 26.08 -10.47 -0.06
CA VAL A 475 25.29 -9.78 -1.10
C VAL A 475 24.55 -8.61 -0.46
N LEU A 476 24.68 -7.43 -1.04
CA LEU A 476 24.00 -6.23 -0.61
C LEU A 476 22.66 -6.12 -1.34
N THR A 477 21.67 -5.59 -0.65
CA THR A 477 20.39 -5.19 -1.25
C THR A 477 20.08 -3.76 -0.83
N TYR A 478 19.38 -3.01 -1.68
CA TYR A 478 19.09 -1.61 -1.39
C TYR A 478 17.69 -1.19 -1.79
N SER A 479 17.20 -0.17 -1.11
CA SER A 479 16.02 0.57 -1.52
C SER A 479 16.30 2.06 -1.56
N THR A 480 15.67 2.76 -2.50
CA THR A 480 15.57 4.23 -2.49
C THR A 480 14.32 4.71 -1.73
N ASN A 481 13.48 3.78 -1.24
CA ASN A 481 12.26 4.02 -0.47
C ASN A 481 12.02 2.92 0.58
N ILE A 482 12.29 3.21 1.86
CA ILE A 482 12.35 2.15 2.90
C ILE A 482 10.99 1.56 3.26
N TYR A 483 9.95 2.40 3.34
CA TYR A 483 8.68 1.97 3.90
C TYR A 483 7.49 2.71 3.28
N GLY A 484 7.42 2.73 1.95
CA GLY A 484 6.28 3.30 1.21
C GLY A 484 5.27 2.28 0.67
N PRO A 485 4.15 2.75 0.08
CA PRO A 485 3.28 1.94 -0.76
C PRO A 485 4.14 1.27 -1.82
N ALA A 486 4.39 -0.01 -1.62
CA ALA A 486 5.21 -0.75 -2.54
C ALA A 486 4.30 -1.21 -3.68
N ARG A 487 4.71 -0.94 -4.92
CA ARG A 487 4.09 -1.55 -6.11
C ARG A 487 4.78 -2.86 -6.47
N THR A 488 6.04 -2.99 -6.07
CA THR A 488 6.91 -4.18 -6.08
C THR A 488 8.06 -3.95 -5.08
N GLY A 489 8.70 -5.01 -4.61
CA GLY A 489 9.90 -4.96 -3.74
C GLY A 489 9.63 -4.90 -2.22
N ASN A 490 10.34 -5.73 -1.47
CA ASN A 490 10.36 -5.73 0.00
C ASN A 490 11.79 -5.89 0.49
N THR A 491 12.65 -4.98 0.04
CA THR A 491 14.11 -5.07 0.19
C THR A 491 14.58 -5.34 1.61
N PHE A 492 13.85 -4.84 2.61
CA PHE A 492 14.27 -5.00 4.00
C PHE A 492 13.92 -6.38 4.58
N GLU A 493 12.88 -7.07 4.10
CA GLU A 493 12.68 -8.49 4.48
C GLU A 493 13.79 -9.39 3.91
N GLU A 494 14.42 -8.99 2.80
CA GLU A 494 15.58 -9.70 2.25
C GLU A 494 16.81 -9.62 3.16
N GLY A 495 16.79 -8.79 4.22
CA GLY A 495 17.85 -8.69 5.23
C GLY A 495 18.16 -10.01 5.94
N ARG A 496 17.25 -10.99 5.86
CA ARG A 496 17.49 -12.36 6.30
C ARG A 496 18.58 -13.11 5.55
N VAL A 497 18.89 -12.69 4.32
CA VAL A 497 19.96 -13.27 3.49
C VAL A 497 20.99 -12.24 3.03
N CYS A 498 20.59 -10.98 2.88
CA CYS A 498 21.41 -9.90 2.35
C CYS A 498 21.82 -8.89 3.42
N PHE A 499 22.81 -8.06 3.09
CA PHE A 499 23.16 -6.86 3.84
C PHE A 499 22.38 -5.67 3.27
N SER A 500 21.29 -5.31 3.96
CA SER A 500 20.30 -4.35 3.47
C SER A 500 20.69 -2.90 3.75
N GLY A 501 20.33 -1.99 2.85
CA GLY A 501 20.54 -0.57 3.06
C GLY A 501 19.80 0.33 2.09
N THR A 502 20.25 1.57 2.00
CA THR A 502 19.63 2.59 1.14
C THR A 502 20.56 3.39 0.29
N GLU A 503 20.13 3.62 -0.94
CA GLU A 503 20.77 4.53 -1.88
C GLU A 503 19.99 5.86 -1.99
N GLY A 504 20.68 6.97 -2.30
CA GLY A 504 20.04 8.24 -2.61
C GLY A 504 19.65 9.11 -1.41
N THR A 505 20.29 8.92 -0.24
CA THR A 505 20.04 9.74 0.96
C THR A 505 20.74 11.11 0.86
N ASN A 506 20.31 11.94 -0.09
CA ASN A 506 21.10 13.10 -0.55
C ASN A 506 20.88 14.39 0.27
N ARG A 507 20.05 14.36 1.33
CA ARG A 507 19.63 15.59 2.05
C ARG A 507 19.38 15.34 3.55
N VAL A 508 20.45 15.25 4.33
CA VAL A 508 20.37 15.08 5.80
C VAL A 508 19.69 16.31 6.46
N TYR A 509 20.10 17.53 6.12
CA TYR A 509 19.60 18.76 6.79
C TYR A 509 18.15 19.12 6.47
N GLY A 510 17.75 19.10 5.20
CA GLY A 510 16.40 19.54 4.79
C GLY A 510 15.28 18.55 5.12
N GLN A 511 15.62 17.30 5.48
CA GLN A 511 14.67 16.21 5.67
C GLN A 511 15.01 15.31 6.87
N PHE A 512 15.72 15.84 7.87
CA PHE A 512 16.24 15.06 9.01
C PHE A 512 15.19 14.13 9.65
N ALA A 513 13.99 14.64 9.96
CA ALA A 513 12.94 13.83 10.59
C ALA A 513 12.49 12.66 9.69
N ASN A 514 12.35 12.89 8.38
CA ASN A 514 12.01 11.84 7.42
C ASN A 514 13.11 10.79 7.35
N GLN A 515 14.38 11.23 7.26
CA GLN A 515 15.52 10.32 7.17
C GLN A 515 15.70 9.54 8.47
N TYR A 516 15.49 10.18 9.61
CA TYR A 516 15.59 9.53 10.92
C TYR A 516 14.58 8.38 11.03
N ALA A 517 13.30 8.66 10.75
CA ALA A 517 12.26 7.64 10.73
C ALA A 517 12.56 6.50 9.75
N THR A 518 12.96 6.88 8.52
CA THR A 518 13.33 5.98 7.43
C THR A 518 14.41 4.99 7.90
N HIS A 519 15.55 5.48 8.39
CA HIS A 519 16.66 4.62 8.76
C HIS A 519 16.43 3.84 10.06
N ARG A 520 15.70 4.40 11.04
CA ARG A 520 15.28 3.62 12.21
C ARG A 520 14.39 2.43 11.81
N ILE A 521 13.51 2.59 10.81
CA ILE A 521 12.71 1.48 10.27
C ILE A 521 13.62 0.44 9.59
N ALA A 522 14.58 0.87 8.77
CA ALA A 522 15.53 -0.05 8.12
C ALA A 522 16.41 -0.82 9.11
N ASP A 523 16.85 -0.16 10.18
CA ASP A 523 17.52 -0.81 11.32
C ASP A 523 16.63 -1.89 11.92
N GLY A 524 15.36 -1.56 12.26
CA GLY A 524 14.41 -2.53 12.83
C GLY A 524 14.22 -3.80 11.98
N PHE A 525 14.23 -3.68 10.65
CA PHE A 525 14.18 -4.85 9.75
C PHE A 525 15.50 -5.62 9.71
N SER A 526 16.64 -4.95 9.57
CA SER A 526 17.94 -5.61 9.37
C SER A 526 18.44 -6.26 10.65
N ARG A 527 18.28 -5.57 11.77
CA ARG A 527 18.77 -5.95 13.09
C ARG A 527 18.05 -7.17 13.67
N ARG A 528 16.79 -7.40 13.26
CA ARG A 528 16.05 -8.65 13.51
C ARG A 528 16.83 -9.89 13.08
N TRP A 529 17.68 -9.76 12.06
CA TRP A 529 18.51 -10.85 11.54
C TRP A 529 19.96 -10.81 12.03
N GLY A 530 20.25 -9.99 13.05
CA GLY A 530 21.59 -9.81 13.60
C GLY A 530 22.55 -9.07 12.66
N LYS A 531 22.00 -8.21 11.78
CA LYS A 531 22.77 -7.46 10.79
C LYS A 531 22.53 -5.95 10.94
N PRO A 532 23.56 -5.11 10.76
CA PRO A 532 23.34 -3.68 10.63
C PRO A 532 22.65 -3.35 9.29
N ALA A 533 22.10 -2.14 9.17
CA ALA A 533 21.71 -1.56 7.89
C ALA A 533 22.82 -0.65 7.35
N TRP A 534 22.86 -0.38 6.04
CA TRP A 534 23.75 0.64 5.46
C TRP A 534 23.00 1.78 4.77
N ALA A 535 23.64 2.92 4.59
CA ALA A 535 23.05 4.06 3.87
C ALA A 535 24.08 4.89 3.11
N GLN A 536 23.70 5.35 1.92
CA GLN A 536 24.50 6.24 1.08
C GLN A 536 24.24 7.70 1.41
N TYR A 537 25.27 8.41 1.87
CA TYR A 537 25.29 9.83 2.16
C TYR A 537 26.27 10.53 1.20
N PRO A 538 25.85 10.96 0.01
CA PRO A 538 26.72 11.69 -0.90
C PRO A 538 26.93 13.11 -0.37
N VAL A 539 28.15 13.39 0.06
CA VAL A 539 28.52 14.67 0.70
C VAL A 539 29.40 15.56 -0.17
N ALA A 540 29.84 15.05 -1.33
CA ALA A 540 30.78 15.73 -2.23
C ALA A 540 32.04 16.23 -1.47
N ASP A 541 32.33 17.52 -1.53
CA ASP A 541 33.45 18.23 -0.91
C ASP A 541 33.05 18.98 0.39
N ASP A 542 31.82 18.81 0.87
CA ASP A 542 31.29 19.56 2.01
C ASP A 542 31.61 18.86 3.35
N ALA A 543 32.62 19.37 4.06
CA ALA A 543 33.07 18.83 5.35
C ALA A 543 32.00 18.88 6.44
N GLU A 544 31.11 19.87 6.43
CA GLU A 544 30.01 19.95 7.41
C GLU A 544 28.99 18.83 7.16
N LYS A 545 28.63 18.60 5.90
CA LYS A 545 27.74 17.50 5.51
C LYS A 545 28.38 16.13 5.74
N ALA A 546 29.69 15.98 5.52
CA ALA A 546 30.43 14.77 5.84
C ALA A 546 30.32 14.46 7.34
N TRP A 547 30.55 15.48 8.18
CA TRP A 547 30.47 15.32 9.62
C TRP A 547 29.04 15.00 10.10
N ALA A 548 28.05 15.76 9.63
CA ALA A 548 26.64 15.54 9.95
C ALA A 548 26.15 14.14 9.52
N SER A 549 26.61 13.64 8.36
CA SER A 549 26.26 12.30 7.87
C SER A 549 26.85 11.20 8.73
N ALA A 550 28.08 11.37 9.23
CA ALA A 550 28.70 10.41 10.14
C ALA A 550 27.96 10.38 11.49
N PHE A 551 27.71 11.55 12.09
CA PHE A 551 26.94 11.62 13.33
C PHE A 551 25.53 11.02 13.16
N PHE A 552 24.85 11.36 12.06
CA PHE A 552 23.52 10.87 11.78
C PHE A 552 23.49 9.35 11.60
N ALA A 553 24.44 8.80 10.85
CA ALA A 553 24.57 7.35 10.65
C ALA A 553 24.76 6.60 11.98
N ALA A 554 25.58 7.14 12.89
CA ALA A 554 25.73 6.58 14.24
C ALA A 554 24.40 6.57 15.02
N VAL A 555 23.67 7.70 15.01
CA VAL A 555 22.39 7.83 15.73
C VAL A 555 21.29 6.89 15.22
N VAL A 556 21.32 6.53 13.93
CA VAL A 556 20.32 5.61 13.33
C VAL A 556 20.84 4.18 13.15
N ASN A 557 22.05 3.87 13.66
CA ASN A 557 22.71 2.55 13.57
C ASN A 557 23.01 2.09 12.13
N ASN A 558 23.29 3.02 11.22
CA ASN A 558 23.62 2.73 9.83
C ASN A 558 25.13 2.68 9.58
N LYS A 559 25.52 1.82 8.64
CA LYS A 559 26.88 1.73 8.11
C LYS A 559 27.01 2.54 6.84
N PRO A 560 27.99 3.45 6.72
CA PRO A 560 27.66 4.58 5.90
C PRO A 560 28.55 4.52 4.61
N TRP A 561 27.99 4.91 3.46
CA TRP A 561 28.62 4.93 2.11
C TRP A 561 28.59 6.34 1.51
N GLY A 562 29.57 6.71 0.68
CA GLY A 562 29.45 7.90 -0.18
C GLY A 562 30.21 9.14 0.29
N TRP A 563 31.15 8.96 1.22
CA TRP A 563 31.98 10.02 1.85
C TRP A 563 32.94 10.76 0.90
N ARG A 564 33.11 10.28 -0.34
CA ARG A 564 34.20 10.70 -1.25
C ARG A 564 33.67 11.27 -2.57
N SER A 565 34.10 12.47 -2.95
CA SER A 565 34.16 12.91 -4.35
C SER A 565 35.40 12.32 -5.04
N HIS A 566 35.26 11.91 -6.31
CA HIS A 566 36.36 11.34 -7.10
C HIS A 566 37.53 12.31 -7.30
N SER A 567 37.27 13.62 -7.33
CA SER A 567 38.23 14.65 -7.73
C SER A 567 39.07 15.24 -6.58
N GLU A 568 38.55 15.26 -5.36
CA GLU A 568 39.11 16.10 -4.30
C GLU A 568 39.03 15.36 -2.96
N GLY A 569 40.15 14.75 -2.58
CA GLY A 569 40.30 14.16 -1.25
C GLY A 569 40.69 15.27 -0.28
N GLU A 570 39.77 15.75 0.55
CA GLU A 570 40.14 16.42 1.81
C GLU A 570 39.04 16.63 2.87
N ALA A 571 37.80 16.19 2.69
CA ALA A 571 36.72 16.48 3.65
C ALA A 571 36.65 15.60 4.92
N LEU A 572 37.39 14.48 5.01
CA LEU A 572 37.12 13.42 6.00
C LEU A 572 38.13 13.23 7.12
N ARG A 573 39.38 13.70 6.98
CA ARG A 573 40.42 13.46 8.00
C ARG A 573 39.95 13.93 9.38
N ASP A 574 39.27 15.06 9.44
CA ASP A 574 38.80 15.67 10.70
C ASP A 574 37.63 14.90 11.33
N THR A 575 36.72 14.33 10.52
CA THR A 575 35.62 13.48 11.02
C THR A 575 36.17 12.17 11.61
N LEU A 576 37.18 11.59 10.98
CA LEU A 576 37.82 10.34 11.40
C LEU A 576 38.79 10.52 12.57
N ALA A 577 39.29 11.74 12.77
CA ALA A 577 40.08 12.11 13.94
C ALA A 577 39.23 12.18 15.23
N TRP A 578 37.89 12.11 15.13
CA TRP A 578 37.04 12.02 16.31
C TRP A 578 37.22 10.65 17.00
N PRO A 579 37.80 10.59 18.21
CA PRO A 579 38.20 9.33 18.85
C PRO A 579 37.02 8.42 19.21
N HIS A 580 35.80 8.97 19.28
CA HIS A 580 34.59 8.22 19.60
C HIS A 580 33.85 7.70 18.37
N LEU A 581 34.30 8.02 17.14
CA LEU A 581 33.59 7.61 15.93
C LEU A 581 33.42 6.09 15.86
N ALA A 582 34.48 5.34 16.17
CA ALA A 582 34.43 3.87 16.16
C ALA A 582 33.44 3.32 17.20
N GLU A 583 33.44 3.87 18.42
CA GLU A 583 32.50 3.50 19.49
C GLU A 583 31.05 3.81 19.10
N CYS A 584 30.78 5.02 18.60
CA CYS A 584 29.44 5.44 18.20
C CYS A 584 28.92 4.71 16.96
N MET A 585 29.81 4.24 16.09
CA MET A 585 29.47 3.47 14.90
C MET A 585 29.36 1.98 15.15
N ALA A 586 29.68 1.49 16.35
CA ALA A 586 29.54 0.08 16.67
C ALA A 586 28.08 -0.37 16.46
N PHE A 587 27.89 -1.61 15.99
CA PHE A 587 26.56 -2.17 15.88
C PHE A 587 25.94 -2.35 17.27
N ALA A 588 24.82 -1.69 17.52
CA ALA A 588 24.20 -1.64 18.83
C ALA A 588 22.71 -2.01 18.78
N GLU A 589 22.22 -2.54 19.91
CA GLU A 589 20.81 -2.74 20.17
C GLU A 589 20.21 -1.45 20.77
N PRO A 590 19.06 -0.96 20.27
CA PRO A 590 18.42 0.21 20.84
C PRO A 590 17.89 -0.11 22.23
N VAL A 591 18.22 0.73 23.21
CA VAL A 591 17.62 0.67 24.54
C VAL A 591 16.30 1.43 24.50
N ALA A 592 15.23 0.73 24.15
CA ALA A 592 13.88 1.29 24.04
C ALA A 592 12.86 0.42 24.79
N ASN A 593 11.95 1.05 25.51
CA ASN A 593 10.81 0.40 26.19
C ASN A 593 9.48 0.63 25.44
N LEU A 594 9.52 1.28 24.28
CA LEU A 594 8.40 1.59 23.41
C LEU A 594 8.61 0.95 22.03
N ALA A 595 7.65 0.15 21.58
CA ALA A 595 7.62 -0.38 20.22
C ALA A 595 6.78 0.51 19.29
N VAL A 596 7.19 0.62 18.02
CA VAL A 596 6.33 1.07 16.92
C VAL A 596 6.09 -0.12 16.01
N LEU A 597 4.89 -0.70 16.05
CA LEU A 597 4.57 -1.90 15.29
C LEU A 597 4.31 -1.55 13.82
N LEU A 598 5.08 -2.17 12.93
CA LEU A 598 5.00 -1.96 11.48
C LEU A 598 3.98 -2.93 10.88
N GLY A 599 2.82 -2.42 10.45
CA GLY A 599 1.80 -3.18 9.72
C GLY A 599 2.20 -3.48 8.27
N THR A 600 3.30 -4.19 8.03
CA THR A 600 3.90 -4.40 6.70
C THR A 600 2.93 -4.80 5.57
N PRO A 601 1.91 -5.67 5.76
CA PRO A 601 0.92 -6.01 4.72
C PRO A 601 0.17 -4.81 4.14
N ASN A 602 0.02 -3.73 4.91
CA ASN A 602 -0.70 -2.53 4.51
C ASN A 602 0.03 -1.75 3.40
N ARG A 603 1.29 -2.08 3.07
CA ARG A 603 2.02 -1.49 1.92
C ARG A 603 1.47 -1.94 0.57
N TRP A 604 0.87 -3.13 0.51
CA TRP A 604 0.19 -3.68 -0.67
C TRP A 604 -1.32 -3.39 -0.65
N GLY A 605 -1.85 -3.13 0.56
CA GLY A 605 -3.11 -2.45 0.83
C GLY A 605 -4.32 -3.37 1.03
N PRO A 606 -5.42 -2.90 0.43
CA PRO A 606 -6.83 -2.60 0.72
C PRO A 606 -7.44 -2.05 2.01
N PRO A 607 -8.42 -1.11 1.84
CA PRO A 607 -8.91 -0.62 0.53
C PRO A 607 -8.22 0.59 -0.10
N LEU A 608 -7.69 1.58 0.62
CA LEU A 608 -7.33 2.88 -0.01
C LEU A 608 -6.11 3.60 0.57
N GLU A 609 -5.39 2.98 1.50
CA GLU A 609 -4.66 3.76 2.50
C GLU A 609 -3.23 3.29 2.77
N ALA A 610 -2.57 2.60 1.83
CA ALA A 610 -1.14 2.29 1.97
C ALA A 610 -0.30 3.56 2.23
N SER A 611 -0.68 4.67 1.61
CA SER A 611 -0.09 6.00 1.85
C SER A 611 -0.42 6.56 3.23
N VAL A 612 -1.60 6.27 3.79
CA VAL A 612 -1.99 6.69 5.15
C VAL A 612 -1.27 5.85 6.19
N HIS A 613 -1.23 4.52 6.01
CA HIS A 613 -0.41 3.62 6.82
C HIS A 613 1.04 4.09 6.85
N GLN A 614 1.64 4.34 5.67
CA GLN A 614 2.98 4.91 5.59
C GLN A 614 3.07 6.22 6.37
N ALA A 615 2.20 7.18 6.07
CA ALA A 615 2.27 8.51 6.68
C ALA A 615 2.17 8.45 8.20
N GLU A 616 1.35 7.56 8.74
CA GLU A 616 1.19 7.41 10.19
C GLU A 616 2.37 6.70 10.84
N VAL A 617 2.87 5.60 10.27
CA VAL A 617 4.07 4.93 10.79
C VAL A 617 5.26 5.88 10.79
N PHE A 618 5.45 6.63 9.70
CA PHE A 618 6.49 7.66 9.63
C PHE A 618 6.25 8.77 10.66
N GLY A 619 5.02 9.28 10.75
CA GLY A 619 4.65 10.35 11.69
C GLY A 619 4.92 9.95 13.14
N LEU A 620 4.61 8.71 13.53
CA LEU A 620 4.92 8.19 14.85
C LEU A 620 6.43 8.15 15.11
N CYS A 621 7.21 7.60 14.17
CA CYS A 621 8.67 7.55 14.28
C CYS A 621 9.29 8.95 14.34
N GLN A 622 8.77 9.90 13.56
CA GLN A 622 9.20 11.30 13.55
C GLN A 622 8.89 11.98 14.88
N ALA A 623 7.67 11.83 15.39
CA ALA A 623 7.26 12.44 16.64
C ALA A 623 8.12 11.97 17.81
N MET A 624 8.41 10.65 17.88
CA MET A 624 9.28 10.11 18.92
C MET A 624 10.73 10.60 18.77
N GLY A 625 11.28 10.54 17.54
CA GLY A 625 12.64 11.00 17.25
C GLY A 625 12.86 12.48 17.57
N LEU A 626 11.94 13.36 17.16
CA LEU A 626 12.01 14.80 17.42
C LEU A 626 11.87 15.16 18.91
N ARG A 627 11.28 14.27 19.71
CA ARG A 627 11.13 14.45 21.16
C ARG A 627 12.23 13.77 21.97
N GLY A 628 13.17 13.08 21.33
CA GLY A 628 14.20 12.30 22.01
C GLY A 628 13.65 11.08 22.76
N VAL A 629 12.43 10.63 22.43
CA VAL A 629 11.85 9.41 23.00
C VAL A 629 12.45 8.23 22.27
N GLN A 630 13.09 7.32 23.01
CA GLN A 630 13.65 6.09 22.43
C GLN A 630 12.53 5.12 22.07
N PHE A 631 12.57 4.59 20.86
CA PHE A 631 11.61 3.60 20.35
C PHE A 631 12.31 2.59 19.44
N ASP A 632 11.69 1.43 19.29
CA ASP A 632 12.11 0.39 18.36
C ASP A 632 11.01 0.09 17.34
N PRO A 633 11.27 0.27 16.03
CA PRO A 633 10.39 -0.23 14.97
C PRO A 633 10.37 -1.77 14.95
N VAL A 634 9.19 -2.37 15.05
CA VAL A 634 9.01 -3.82 15.09
C VAL A 634 8.25 -4.28 13.85
N PRO A 635 8.88 -5.02 12.92
CA PRO A 635 8.20 -5.64 11.78
C PRO A 635 7.06 -6.57 12.21
N GLY A 636 5.81 -6.21 11.90
CA GLY A 636 4.63 -6.94 12.37
C GLY A 636 4.27 -8.20 11.57
N LEU A 637 4.76 -8.34 10.32
CA LEU A 637 4.47 -9.50 9.47
C LEU A 637 5.06 -10.81 10.03
N HIS A 638 6.26 -10.72 10.60
CA HIS A 638 7.02 -11.85 11.16
C HIS A 638 7.17 -11.75 12.68
N LEU A 639 6.19 -11.13 13.36
CA LEU A 639 6.26 -10.94 14.81
C LEU A 639 6.36 -12.29 15.53
N GLU A 640 7.40 -12.46 16.34
CA GLU A 640 7.64 -13.69 17.10
C GLU A 640 7.01 -13.64 18.50
N PRO A 641 6.63 -14.80 19.07
CA PRO A 641 6.24 -14.92 20.46
C PRO A 641 7.28 -14.31 21.40
N GLY A 642 6.84 -13.54 22.39
CA GLY A 642 7.69 -12.92 23.40
C GLY A 642 8.46 -11.67 22.93
N ARG A 643 8.50 -11.35 21.63
CA ARG A 643 9.21 -10.15 21.14
C ARG A 643 8.67 -8.86 21.78
N LEU A 644 7.37 -8.80 22.04
CA LEU A 644 6.75 -7.63 22.68
C LEU A 644 7.03 -7.54 24.19
N ASP A 645 7.47 -8.60 24.85
CA ASP A 645 7.69 -8.62 26.30
C ASP A 645 8.86 -7.70 26.72
N ALA A 646 9.72 -7.30 25.78
CA ALA A 646 10.77 -6.31 25.99
C ALA A 646 10.25 -4.86 26.12
N PHE A 647 8.98 -4.62 25.79
CA PHE A 647 8.39 -3.27 25.76
C PHE A 647 7.30 -3.13 26.81
N SER A 648 7.19 -1.93 27.38
CA SER A 648 6.08 -1.55 28.26
C SER A 648 4.85 -1.10 27.46
N ALA A 649 5.08 -0.53 26.27
CA ALA A 649 4.03 -0.05 25.39
C ALA A 649 4.36 -0.29 23.90
N ALA A 650 3.32 -0.41 23.08
CA ALA A 650 3.41 -0.53 21.62
C ALA A 650 2.45 0.44 20.94
N LEU A 651 2.97 1.25 20.01
CA LEU A 651 2.18 2.12 19.15
C LEU A 651 1.84 1.36 17.86
N ILE A 652 0.55 1.27 17.56
CA ILE A 652 0.01 0.60 16.38
C ILE A 652 -0.77 1.64 15.58
N GLY A 653 -0.08 2.24 14.60
CA GLY A 653 -0.69 3.16 13.63
C GLY A 653 -1.74 2.46 12.77
N TYR A 654 -2.43 3.20 11.88
CA TYR A 654 -3.43 2.71 10.93
C TYR A 654 -2.90 1.50 10.16
N SER A 655 -3.23 0.31 10.65
CA SER A 655 -2.74 -0.97 10.13
C SER A 655 -3.91 -1.93 9.95
N PRO A 656 -4.85 -1.62 9.04
CA PRO A 656 -6.08 -2.38 8.89
C PRO A 656 -5.87 -3.87 8.59
N ALA A 657 -4.85 -4.21 7.82
CA ALA A 657 -4.45 -5.57 7.49
C ALA A 657 -3.29 -6.05 8.39
N MET A 658 -3.51 -7.11 9.17
CA MET A 658 -2.48 -7.74 10.01
C MET A 658 -2.61 -9.27 9.96
N PRO A 659 -1.52 -10.05 9.99
CA PRO A 659 -1.64 -11.50 10.17
C PRO A 659 -2.41 -11.81 11.45
N LEU A 660 -3.27 -12.84 11.43
CA LEU A 660 -4.02 -13.26 12.62
C LEU A 660 -3.07 -13.58 13.79
N ALA A 661 -1.96 -14.25 13.52
CA ALA A 661 -0.92 -14.53 14.52
C ALA A 661 -0.38 -13.24 15.18
N THR A 662 -0.18 -12.16 14.41
CA THR A 662 0.24 -10.87 14.96
C THR A 662 -0.82 -10.26 15.85
N VAL A 663 -2.11 -10.36 15.47
CA VAL A 663 -3.23 -9.90 16.29
C VAL A 663 -3.32 -10.70 17.60
N ASP A 664 -3.16 -12.02 17.54
CA ASP A 664 -3.13 -12.91 18.70
C ASP A 664 -1.98 -12.53 19.65
N LEU A 665 -0.76 -12.36 19.13
CA LEU A 665 0.41 -12.00 19.93
C LEU A 665 0.27 -10.64 20.62
N VAL A 666 -0.26 -9.63 19.92
CA VAL A 666 -0.52 -8.31 20.52
C VAL A 666 -1.60 -8.43 21.60
N HIS A 667 -2.69 -9.13 21.33
CA HIS A 667 -3.78 -9.31 22.29
C HIS A 667 -3.29 -10.01 23.57
N ASP A 668 -2.59 -11.14 23.42
CA ASP A 668 -2.09 -11.91 24.55
C ASP A 668 -1.09 -11.11 25.39
N TRP A 669 -0.22 -10.32 24.75
CA TRP A 669 0.71 -9.43 25.44
C TRP A 669 -0.03 -8.34 26.25
N VAL A 670 -1.11 -7.75 25.69
CA VAL A 670 -1.95 -6.80 26.44
C VAL A 670 -2.65 -7.48 27.62
N GLN A 671 -3.17 -8.69 27.46
CA GLN A 671 -3.80 -9.45 28.56
C GLN A 671 -2.81 -9.75 29.70
N ARG A 672 -1.51 -9.86 29.39
CA ARG A 672 -0.44 -10.02 30.39
C ARG A 672 0.06 -8.70 31.01
N GLY A 673 -0.56 -7.56 30.68
CA GLY A 673 -0.24 -6.24 31.26
C GLY A 673 0.51 -5.29 30.34
N GLY A 674 0.75 -5.66 29.08
CA GLY A 674 1.27 -4.75 28.06
C GLY A 674 0.28 -3.63 27.69
N THR A 675 0.78 -2.50 27.20
CA THR A 675 -0.07 -1.36 26.78
C THR A 675 -0.01 -1.14 25.27
N ALA A 676 -1.11 -1.38 24.54
CA ALA A 676 -1.21 -1.04 23.13
C ALA A 676 -1.94 0.31 22.93
N VAL A 677 -1.31 1.24 22.21
CA VAL A 677 -1.95 2.47 21.73
C VAL A 677 -2.26 2.29 20.26
N VAL A 678 -3.55 2.26 19.92
CA VAL A 678 -4.03 1.92 18.59
C VAL A 678 -4.70 3.12 17.96
N THR A 679 -4.43 3.36 16.67
CA THR A 679 -5.13 4.37 15.87
C THR A 679 -5.84 3.74 14.67
N GLY A 680 -6.88 4.42 14.19
CA GLY A 680 -7.59 4.02 12.97
C GLY A 680 -8.28 2.66 13.07
N LEU A 681 -8.04 1.81 12.08
CA LEU A 681 -8.72 0.52 11.90
C LEU A 681 -7.80 -0.70 12.18
N ALA A 682 -6.79 -0.56 13.05
CA ALA A 682 -5.76 -1.59 13.20
C ALA A 682 -6.30 -3.00 13.47
N GLY A 683 -5.75 -3.99 12.76
CA GLY A 683 -6.07 -5.40 12.96
C GLY A 683 -7.53 -5.78 12.67
N ARG A 684 -8.20 -5.09 11.74
CA ARG A 684 -9.59 -5.38 11.33
C ARG A 684 -9.69 -6.50 10.30
N TYR A 685 -8.70 -6.60 9.43
CA TYR A 685 -8.60 -7.57 8.36
C TYR A 685 -7.33 -8.39 8.51
N ASP A 686 -7.31 -9.59 7.95
CA ASP A 686 -6.07 -10.32 7.77
C ASP A 686 -5.20 -9.71 6.65
N ARG A 687 -3.98 -10.22 6.48
CA ARG A 687 -3.04 -9.71 5.46
C ARG A 687 -3.58 -9.78 4.01
N PHE A 688 -4.58 -10.62 3.74
CA PHE A 688 -5.23 -10.75 2.42
C PHE A 688 -6.52 -9.96 2.31
N GLY A 689 -6.95 -9.28 3.38
CA GLY A 689 -8.15 -8.44 3.38
C GLY A 689 -9.41 -9.17 3.83
N PHE A 690 -9.32 -10.43 4.28
CA PHE A 690 -10.47 -11.10 4.86
C PHE A 690 -10.77 -10.51 6.24
N ALA A 691 -12.04 -10.26 6.55
CA ALA A 691 -12.43 -9.72 7.84
C ALA A 691 -12.08 -10.70 8.98
N LEU A 692 -11.53 -10.18 10.07
CA LEU A 692 -11.22 -11.00 11.26
C LEU A 692 -12.41 -11.14 12.22
N GLY A 693 -13.45 -10.32 12.07
CA GLY A 693 -14.65 -10.39 12.92
C GLY A 693 -14.33 -10.22 14.40
N GLU A 694 -14.80 -11.17 15.22
CA GLU A 694 -14.53 -11.24 16.67
C GLU A 694 -13.02 -11.35 16.99
N TYR A 695 -12.23 -11.88 16.06
CA TYR A 695 -10.79 -12.02 16.23
C TYR A 695 -9.99 -10.76 15.87
N SER A 696 -10.66 -9.68 15.47
CA SER A 696 -9.98 -8.41 15.19
C SER A 696 -9.41 -7.78 16.47
N LEU A 697 -8.28 -7.07 16.33
CA LEU A 697 -7.58 -6.47 17.47
C LEU A 697 -8.48 -5.46 18.22
N ILE A 698 -9.19 -4.61 17.49
CA ILE A 698 -10.10 -3.60 18.04
C ILE A 698 -11.25 -4.25 18.83
N ARG A 699 -11.85 -5.33 18.31
CA ARG A 699 -12.94 -6.05 19.02
C ARG A 699 -12.43 -6.72 20.29
N ARG A 700 -11.30 -7.41 20.20
CA ARG A 700 -10.66 -8.06 21.36
C ARG A 700 -10.15 -7.07 22.41
N ALA A 701 -9.91 -5.81 22.02
CA ALA A 701 -9.62 -4.70 22.93
C ALA A 701 -10.90 -4.10 23.58
N GLY A 702 -12.08 -4.66 23.32
CA GLY A 702 -13.34 -4.20 23.90
C GLY A 702 -13.97 -2.99 23.20
N LEU A 703 -13.41 -2.53 22.08
CA LEU A 703 -13.96 -1.42 21.29
C LEU A 703 -15.08 -1.95 20.37
N ARG A 704 -16.31 -1.48 20.59
CA ARG A 704 -17.52 -1.94 19.88
C ARG A 704 -17.87 -1.12 18.63
N GLY A 705 -16.95 -0.29 18.12
CA GLY A 705 -17.16 0.48 16.90
C GLY A 705 -16.15 1.59 16.70
N VAL A 706 -15.94 2.01 15.45
CA VAL A 706 -15.18 3.20 15.08
C VAL A 706 -16.14 4.15 14.40
N HIS A 707 -16.47 5.27 15.05
CA HIS A 707 -17.31 6.29 14.45
C HIS A 707 -16.47 7.20 13.55
N ARG A 708 -16.83 7.29 12.27
CA ARG A 708 -16.23 8.26 11.35
C ARG A 708 -16.51 9.68 11.86
N ARG A 709 -15.47 10.38 12.29
CA ARG A 709 -15.50 11.85 12.43
C ARG A 709 -14.97 12.47 11.13
N ASP A 710 -15.37 13.71 10.86
CA ASP A 710 -15.14 14.43 9.61
C ASP A 710 -13.76 14.17 8.96
N PRO A 711 -13.69 13.91 7.64
CA PRO A 711 -12.43 13.63 6.97
C PRO A 711 -11.46 14.82 7.07
N MET A 712 -10.21 14.51 7.42
CA MET A 712 -9.12 15.48 7.51
C MET A 712 -8.51 15.69 6.12
N VAL A 713 -8.62 16.90 5.57
CA VAL A 713 -8.02 17.24 4.27
C VAL A 713 -6.63 17.82 4.48
N PHE A 714 -5.57 17.14 4.05
CA PHE A 714 -4.20 17.67 4.17
C PHE A 714 -3.83 18.50 2.95
N ASN A 715 -3.57 19.81 3.14
CA ASN A 715 -3.10 20.68 2.07
C ASN A 715 -1.59 20.56 1.94
N ARG A 716 -1.13 19.77 0.96
CA ARG A 716 0.29 19.49 0.71
C ARG A 716 1.16 20.73 0.46
N TYR A 717 0.57 21.82 -0.02
CA TYR A 717 1.31 23.05 -0.32
C TYR A 717 1.46 23.96 0.90
N GLN A 718 0.55 23.82 1.86
CA GLN A 718 0.57 24.60 3.11
C GLN A 718 1.12 23.81 4.30
N GLY A 719 1.40 22.51 4.12
CA GLY A 719 1.94 21.65 5.18
C GLY A 719 1.01 21.49 6.38
N LYS A 720 -0.31 21.67 6.21
CA LYS A 720 -1.29 21.62 7.30
C LYS A 720 -2.63 21.02 6.88
N PRO A 721 -3.42 20.47 7.81
CA PRO A 721 -4.81 20.11 7.56
C PRO A 721 -5.69 21.36 7.33
N GLU A 722 -6.66 21.27 6.41
CA GLU A 722 -7.72 22.26 6.23
C GLU A 722 -8.84 22.02 7.25
N GLY A 723 -9.35 23.11 7.86
CA GLY A 723 -10.60 23.09 8.62
C GLY A 723 -10.52 22.68 10.10
N LEU A 724 -9.35 22.33 10.64
CA LEU A 724 -9.22 21.92 12.05
C LEU A 724 -8.89 23.11 12.97
N ARG A 725 -9.49 23.10 14.17
CA ARG A 725 -9.19 24.05 15.26
C ARG A 725 -8.33 23.35 16.32
N ALA A 726 -7.41 24.10 16.93
CA ALA A 726 -6.62 23.60 18.06
C ALA A 726 -7.56 23.18 19.20
N GLN A 727 -7.27 22.06 19.86
CA GLN A 727 -7.98 21.65 21.05
C GLN A 727 -7.14 21.98 22.28
N VAL A 728 -7.80 22.41 23.34
CA VAL A 728 -7.16 22.64 24.63
C VAL A 728 -7.45 21.43 25.48
N ILE A 729 -6.39 20.72 25.89
CA ILE A 729 -6.49 19.58 26.79
C ILE A 729 -6.15 20.06 28.19
N ASP A 730 -7.07 19.82 29.14
CA ASP A 730 -6.85 20.02 30.57
C ASP A 730 -6.17 18.77 31.15
N LEU A 731 -4.97 18.91 31.69
CA LEU A 731 -4.24 17.81 32.32
C LEU A 731 -4.71 17.64 33.78
N ALA A 732 -4.99 16.39 34.17
CA ALA A 732 -5.36 16.05 35.54
C ALA A 732 -4.23 16.38 36.53
N ALA A 733 -4.59 16.78 37.75
CA ALA A 733 -3.61 17.10 38.79
C ALA A 733 -2.74 15.87 39.11
N GLY A 734 -1.41 16.00 38.93
CA GLY A 734 -0.42 14.97 39.25
C GLY A 734 0.33 14.37 38.05
N VAL A 735 -0.12 14.60 36.81
CA VAL A 735 0.60 14.16 35.60
C VAL A 735 1.52 15.29 35.11
N MET A 736 2.84 15.02 35.08
CA MET A 736 3.89 15.95 34.60
C MET A 736 3.77 17.37 35.21
N PRO A 737 4.16 17.55 36.49
CA PRO A 737 3.90 18.78 37.25
C PRO A 737 4.56 20.05 36.68
N GLU A 738 5.57 19.88 35.84
CA GLU A 738 6.33 20.95 35.18
C GLU A 738 5.66 21.48 33.90
N LEU A 739 4.63 20.81 33.37
CA LEU A 739 3.95 21.22 32.14
C LEU A 739 2.77 22.19 32.42
N PRO A 740 2.44 23.06 31.45
CA PRO A 740 1.23 23.88 31.53
C PRO A 740 0.00 22.99 31.72
N ARG A 741 -0.85 23.34 32.69
CA ARG A 741 -2.10 22.58 32.98
C ARG A 741 -3.10 22.57 31.82
N GLN A 742 -2.95 23.53 30.91
CA GLN A 742 -3.65 23.59 29.64
C GLN A 742 -2.62 23.54 28.53
N VAL A 743 -2.69 22.49 27.71
CA VAL A 743 -1.88 22.37 26.51
C VAL A 743 -2.79 22.57 25.32
N ALA A 744 -2.56 23.66 24.58
CA ALA A 744 -3.15 23.82 23.27
C ALA A 744 -2.45 22.86 22.31
N VAL A 745 -3.07 21.72 22.05
CA VAL A 745 -2.53 20.77 21.09
C VAL A 745 -2.82 21.27 19.67
N PRO A 746 -1.83 21.20 18.76
CA PRO A 746 -2.06 21.54 17.37
C PRO A 746 -3.25 20.76 16.83
N PRO A 747 -4.00 21.31 15.86
CA PRO A 747 -5.20 20.65 15.33
C PRO A 747 -4.94 19.24 14.74
N THR A 748 -3.67 18.87 14.52
CA THR A 748 -3.20 17.57 14.01
C THR A 748 -3.07 16.48 15.08
N TYR A 749 -3.07 16.83 16.37
CA TYR A 749 -2.96 15.87 17.48
C TYR A 749 -4.37 15.49 17.96
N ARG A 750 -4.64 14.19 18.11
CA ARG A 750 -5.87 13.66 18.71
C ARG A 750 -5.59 13.06 20.07
#